data_AF-A0A7K4M7Q1-F1
#
_entry.id   AF-A0A7K4M7Q1-F1
#
_cell.length_a   1.000
_cell.length_b   1.000
_cell.length_c   1.000
_cell.angle_alpha   90.00
_cell.angle_beta   90.00
_cell.angle_gamma   90.00
#
_symmetry.space_group_name_H-M   'P 1'
#
loop_
_entity.id
_entity.type
_entity.pdbx_description
1 polymer ?
#
loop_
_entity_poly.entity_id
_entity_poly.type
_entity_poly.pdbx_seq_one_letter_code
_entity_poly.pdbx_strand_id
1 'polypeptide(L)'
;MHKLFSLLLLLAIISCIFGTSPVFAEVPNAPTGLSASAESTATTIRLQWTAPSSGGTPTGYTIEGALEVPNNIGTFSSFTTVVDDTDNVTSYVLTGLTQGNFYQFRVAAFNTDGFSPPSSVFNIGTQFADDQNYSSQTQNFSDNVKFGEGTQFAEGQNFSGQQDFSSGKQNFAANTQFADGQDFLAGEVTSGDLGLGAVGSTEADFYDIFGAFDVTSSNVTAVGDGIIYISGIIFADFSAVLSGSTENDVVFTDANSNGIIDCVSDVACELADLGTGVTFANTATIEFIQEVVQDFTGSQTFGEDAKFADNQSFSAVQSFSGANTFGAGTTFDSVQNFADITVGSGNLGLAERTTGTANIYDILQSFDTPTTTISALGAGNSYSTGIVYVDFSAVLSGNAINDIQFTDNNSNGIIDCVSDGACELADLSTPVTFANSATMLFDQSTTQTFGAGTDFTVGTSFGNEQAFTSTMDFTDGAMIFAPGMDFFAGQVFTGFDHNFAFDDMTYGSGATFNKAQTFGMDADFAAGTMTFLGANTFGKDTTFANNQSFCNISECSGVLNLGAVGSAEADFYDIFAAFDDDNNGTANTSHTDSVSATNSGSYSSGIIYADFSAVLSGNPINNIVFTDANSNGIIDCVSDGACELADLSTGVTFANTATITFTQDYVQTFGSDTEFSVGTTFGNEQAFASTMDFTDGALTFAAGMDFFAGQNFTGFDHNFAFDDMTFGSAATFNAAQTFGIDADFDAGTMTFDGANTFGKDTKFADNQNFSNIGITTSALDLGGVSNTEVEFVDIFAAFDNTSTSVSATNS
;
A
#
# COMPACT_ATOMS: atom_id res chain seq x y z
N MET A 1 6.29 103.88 -5.55
CA MET A 1 5.03 103.15 -5.31
C MET A 1 5.05 101.70 -5.82
N HIS A 2 5.60 101.36 -7.00
CA HIS A 2 5.62 99.97 -7.49
C HIS A 2 6.50 98.98 -6.67
N LYS A 3 7.62 99.39 -6.08
CA LYS A 3 8.45 98.50 -5.24
C LYS A 3 7.85 98.18 -3.86
N LEU A 4 6.97 99.04 -3.35
CA LEU A 4 6.28 98.82 -2.07
C LEU A 4 5.12 97.83 -2.24
N PHE A 5 4.43 97.87 -3.38
CA PHE A 5 3.34 96.95 -3.71
C PHE A 5 3.84 95.52 -3.97
N SER A 6 5.02 95.37 -4.60
CA SER A 6 5.62 94.05 -4.84
C SER A 6 6.18 93.39 -3.58
N LEU A 7 6.62 94.17 -2.57
CA LEU A 7 7.10 93.64 -1.29
C LEU A 7 5.94 93.22 -0.37
N LEU A 8 4.82 93.98 -0.38
CA LEU A 8 3.60 93.59 0.35
C LEU A 8 2.90 92.38 -0.27
N LEU A 9 2.96 92.20 -1.60
CA LEU A 9 2.40 91.01 -2.25
C LEU A 9 3.27 89.76 -2.01
N LEU A 10 4.60 89.90 -1.91
CA LEU A 10 5.50 88.79 -1.57
C LEU A 10 5.39 88.37 -0.09
N LEU A 11 5.21 89.33 0.84
CA LEU A 11 4.96 89.03 2.25
C LEU A 11 3.57 88.42 2.52
N ALA A 12 2.54 88.79 1.72
CA ALA A 12 1.22 88.18 1.81
C ALA A 12 1.19 86.74 1.28
N ILE A 13 1.99 86.42 0.25
CA ILE A 13 2.11 85.05 -0.28
C ILE A 13 2.94 84.15 0.66
N ILE A 14 3.97 84.69 1.33
CA ILE A 14 4.74 83.94 2.34
C ILE A 14 3.91 83.67 3.62
N SER A 15 2.99 84.57 3.99
CA SER A 15 2.06 84.35 5.11
C SER A 15 0.95 83.33 4.81
N CYS A 16 0.71 82.97 3.55
CA CYS A 16 -0.23 81.91 3.16
C CYS A 16 0.42 80.52 3.01
N ILE A 17 1.75 80.39 3.14
CA ILE A 17 2.46 79.11 3.03
C ILE A 17 2.72 78.47 4.42
N PHE A 18 2.54 79.23 5.51
CA PHE A 18 2.63 78.73 6.89
C PHE A 18 1.33 78.97 7.66
N GLY A 19 0.20 78.68 7.03
CA GLY A 19 -1.02 78.40 7.79
C GLY A 19 -0.79 77.08 8.54
N THR A 20 -0.40 77.14 9.81
CA THR A 20 -0.65 76.01 10.70
C THR A 20 -2.17 75.85 10.72
N SER A 21 -2.70 74.87 9.99
CA SER A 21 -4.07 74.43 10.18
C SER A 21 -4.31 74.28 11.68
N PRO A 22 -5.42 74.79 12.24
CA PRO A 22 -5.76 74.41 13.60
C PRO A 22 -5.77 72.89 13.61
N VAL A 23 -4.94 72.28 14.45
CA VAL A 23 -5.07 70.86 14.77
C VAL A 23 -6.43 70.80 15.47
N PHE A 24 -7.48 70.51 14.70
CA PHE A 24 -8.74 70.13 15.29
C PHE A 24 -8.44 68.86 16.06
N ALA A 25 -8.63 68.94 17.36
CA ALA A 25 -8.59 67.81 18.26
C ALA A 25 -9.66 66.84 17.73
N GLU A 26 -9.20 65.73 17.15
CA GLU A 26 -10.01 64.74 16.44
C GLU A 26 -10.05 63.48 17.30
N VAL A 27 -11.20 62.80 17.38
CA VAL A 27 -11.25 61.49 18.03
C VAL A 27 -10.37 60.49 17.25
N PRO A 28 -9.84 59.44 17.90
CA PRO A 28 -9.13 58.41 17.16
C PRO A 28 -10.05 57.67 16.18
N ASN A 29 -9.48 57.07 15.14
CA ASN A 29 -10.19 56.10 14.32
C ASN A 29 -10.29 54.74 15.02
N ALA A 30 -11.13 53.85 14.49
CA ALA A 30 -11.32 52.51 15.05
C ALA A 30 -10.00 51.69 15.04
N PRO A 31 -9.68 50.97 16.14
CA PRO A 31 -8.66 49.93 16.12
C PRO A 31 -8.97 48.84 15.08
N THR A 32 -7.93 48.20 14.55
CA THR A 32 -8.05 47.14 13.54
C THR A 32 -7.32 45.87 13.97
N GLY A 33 -7.65 44.72 13.36
CA GLY A 33 -6.93 43.47 13.62
C GLY A 33 -7.06 42.96 15.05
N LEU A 34 -8.26 43.11 15.66
CA LEU A 34 -8.54 42.51 16.96
C LEU A 34 -8.54 40.98 16.84
N SER A 35 -7.71 40.31 17.63
CA SER A 35 -7.59 38.86 17.69
C SER A 35 -7.13 38.39 19.07
N ALA A 36 -7.11 37.08 19.29
CA ALA A 36 -6.38 36.49 20.42
C ALA A 36 -4.87 36.47 20.12
N SER A 37 -4.04 36.64 21.15
CA SER A 37 -2.58 36.58 21.03
C SER A 37 -1.95 35.36 21.69
N ALA A 38 -2.78 34.48 22.26
CA ALA A 38 -2.44 33.20 22.84
C ALA A 38 -3.74 32.38 22.95
N GLU A 39 -3.63 31.08 23.19
CA GLU A 39 -4.78 30.25 23.52
C GLU A 39 -5.51 30.78 24.76
N SER A 40 -6.84 30.73 24.71
CA SER A 40 -7.67 30.98 25.88
C SER A 40 -7.49 29.86 26.89
N THR A 41 -7.40 30.18 28.17
CA THR A 41 -7.50 29.16 29.23
C THR A 41 -8.97 28.97 29.63
N ALA A 42 -9.21 28.07 30.60
CA ALA A 42 -10.46 27.95 31.31
C ALA A 42 -11.03 29.28 31.86
N THR A 43 -10.19 30.28 32.16
CA THR A 43 -10.63 31.50 32.86
C THR A 43 -10.01 32.80 32.33
N THR A 44 -9.21 32.73 31.27
CA THR A 44 -8.50 33.89 30.73
C THR A 44 -8.48 33.91 29.20
N ILE A 45 -8.52 35.11 28.62
CA ILE A 45 -8.38 35.36 27.17
C ILE A 45 -7.41 36.52 26.98
N ARG A 46 -6.38 36.34 26.14
CA ARG A 46 -5.43 37.41 25.81
C ARG A 46 -5.74 38.00 24.45
N LEU A 47 -6.21 39.25 24.42
CA LEU A 47 -6.52 39.99 23.19
C LEU A 47 -5.32 40.82 22.72
N GLN A 48 -5.22 41.02 21.41
CA GLN A 48 -4.31 41.96 20.76
C GLN A 48 -5.02 42.70 19.62
N TRP A 49 -4.58 43.93 19.33
CA TRP A 49 -5.09 44.73 18.21
C TRP A 49 -4.02 45.68 17.68
N THR A 50 -4.31 46.31 16.54
CA THR A 50 -3.49 47.34 15.93
C THR A 50 -4.07 48.72 16.22
N ALA A 51 -3.23 49.64 16.68
CA ALA A 51 -3.58 51.04 16.89
C ALA A 51 -3.99 51.72 15.57
N PRO A 52 -4.97 52.65 15.59
CA PRO A 52 -5.36 53.40 14.39
C PRO A 52 -4.19 54.23 13.83
N SER A 53 -3.99 54.18 12.51
CA SER A 53 -2.92 54.89 11.79
C SER A 53 -3.28 56.32 11.37
N SER A 54 -4.52 56.75 11.62
CA SER A 54 -5.08 58.06 11.25
C SER A 54 -6.15 58.51 12.26
N GLY A 55 -6.52 59.79 12.23
CA GLY A 55 -7.38 60.44 13.24
C GLY A 55 -6.56 60.96 14.43
N GLY A 56 -7.23 61.20 15.56
CA GLY A 56 -6.56 61.58 16.80
C GLY A 56 -5.65 60.49 17.37
N THR A 57 -4.55 60.88 18.02
CA THR A 57 -3.68 59.94 18.73
C THR A 57 -4.42 59.35 19.95
N PRO A 58 -4.57 58.02 20.04
CA PRO A 58 -5.16 57.38 21.21
C PRO A 58 -4.33 57.67 22.47
N THR A 59 -5.01 57.87 23.60
CA THR A 59 -4.40 57.87 24.93
C THR A 59 -4.79 56.64 25.75
N GLY A 60 -5.68 55.78 25.23
CA GLY A 60 -6.15 54.55 25.86
C GLY A 60 -7.11 53.79 24.94
N TYR A 61 -7.51 52.59 25.36
CA TYR A 61 -8.50 51.76 24.68
C TYR A 61 -9.51 51.20 25.68
N THR A 62 -10.76 51.07 25.27
CA THR A 62 -11.81 50.37 26.03
C THR A 62 -12.17 49.06 25.33
N ILE A 63 -12.43 48.02 26.12
CA ILE A 63 -12.86 46.70 25.64
C ILE A 63 -14.30 46.50 26.07
N GLU A 64 -15.18 46.29 25.10
CA GLU A 64 -16.55 45.88 25.34
C GLU A 64 -16.71 44.39 25.06
N GLY A 65 -17.50 43.72 25.89
CA GLY A 65 -17.76 42.29 25.82
C GLY A 65 -19.24 41.96 25.87
N ALA A 66 -19.64 40.89 25.17
CA ALA A 66 -20.96 40.29 25.23
C ALA A 66 -20.82 38.78 25.51
N LEU A 67 -21.55 38.27 26.48
CA LEU A 67 -21.56 36.85 26.85
C LEU A 67 -22.66 36.11 26.10
N GLU A 68 -22.36 34.91 25.59
CA GLU A 68 -23.35 33.99 25.02
C GLU A 68 -24.40 33.59 26.06
N VAL A 69 -25.67 33.57 25.65
CA VAL A 69 -26.77 33.24 26.54
C VAL A 69 -26.74 31.73 26.83
N PRO A 70 -26.70 31.31 28.11
CA PRO A 70 -26.69 29.90 28.46
C PRO A 70 -27.87 29.15 27.82
N ASN A 71 -27.59 27.99 27.21
CA ASN A 71 -28.55 27.14 26.50
C ASN A 71 -29.23 27.80 25.28
N ASN A 72 -28.61 28.83 24.68
CA ASN A 72 -29.11 29.47 23.45
C ASN A 72 -27.94 29.94 22.57
N ILE A 73 -27.26 28.96 21.96
CA ILE A 73 -26.00 29.14 21.26
C ILE A 73 -26.14 30.05 20.04
N GLY A 74 -25.15 30.92 19.84
CA GLY A 74 -25.16 31.98 18.83
C GLY A 74 -25.94 33.24 19.23
N THR A 75 -26.64 33.23 20.37
CA THR A 75 -27.31 34.43 20.91
C THR A 75 -26.46 35.06 21.99
N PHE A 76 -25.99 36.29 21.77
CA PHE A 76 -25.19 37.03 22.74
C PHE A 76 -26.01 38.09 23.46
N SER A 77 -25.62 38.37 24.71
CA SER A 77 -26.13 39.52 25.46
C SER A 77 -25.67 40.84 24.82
N SER A 78 -26.21 41.97 25.28
CA SER A 78 -25.75 43.28 24.81
C SER A 78 -24.32 43.55 25.23
N PHE A 79 -23.51 44.18 24.36
CA PHE A 79 -22.17 44.64 24.72
C PHE A 79 -22.18 45.52 25.97
N THR A 80 -21.28 45.22 26.89
CA THR A 80 -21.01 46.00 28.11
C THR A 80 -19.50 46.26 28.22
N THR A 81 -19.10 47.36 28.85
CA THR A 81 -17.68 47.62 29.09
C THR A 81 -17.11 46.60 30.07
N VAL A 82 -16.08 45.87 29.63
CA VAL A 82 -15.34 44.87 30.44
C VAL A 82 -14.04 45.46 30.94
N VAL A 83 -13.41 46.35 30.15
CA VAL A 83 -12.22 47.10 30.52
C VAL A 83 -12.41 48.56 30.12
N ASP A 84 -12.38 49.46 31.10
CA ASP A 84 -12.58 50.90 30.89
C ASP A 84 -11.38 51.56 30.19
N ASP A 85 -10.15 51.18 30.57
CA ASP A 85 -8.90 51.66 29.97
C ASP A 85 -7.82 50.57 30.04
N THR A 86 -7.15 50.32 28.92
CA THR A 86 -6.02 49.39 28.82
C THR A 86 -4.66 50.06 29.04
N ASP A 87 -4.61 51.27 29.61
CA ASP A 87 -3.36 52.04 29.84
C ASP A 87 -2.54 52.25 28.54
N ASN A 88 -3.23 52.44 27.42
CA ASN A 88 -2.66 52.64 26.08
C ASN A 88 -1.76 51.49 25.56
N VAL A 89 -1.91 50.26 26.09
CA VAL A 89 -1.33 49.08 25.45
C VAL A 89 -2.29 48.48 24.42
N THR A 90 -1.73 47.82 23.40
CA THR A 90 -2.49 47.18 22.31
C THR A 90 -2.63 45.66 22.49
N SER A 91 -2.44 45.17 23.72
CA SER A 91 -2.76 43.81 24.12
C SER A 91 -3.25 43.79 25.58
N TYR A 92 -4.18 42.90 25.91
CA TYR A 92 -4.77 42.83 27.25
C TYR A 92 -5.20 41.42 27.63
N VAL A 93 -4.95 41.02 28.88
CA VAL A 93 -5.39 39.71 29.42
C VAL A 93 -6.68 39.91 30.21
N LEU A 94 -7.78 39.41 29.67
CA LEU A 94 -9.04 39.27 30.38
C LEU A 94 -8.93 38.07 31.33
N THR A 95 -9.32 38.24 32.58
CA THR A 95 -9.25 37.21 33.63
C THR A 95 -10.58 37.06 34.35
N GLY A 96 -10.79 35.91 35.02
CA GLY A 96 -12.04 35.66 35.76
C GLY A 96 -13.22 35.39 34.84
N LEU A 97 -12.94 34.98 33.61
CA LEU A 97 -13.94 34.50 32.67
C LEU A 97 -14.50 33.17 33.18
N THR A 98 -15.74 32.90 32.82
CA THR A 98 -16.40 31.66 33.20
C THR A 98 -16.05 30.61 32.16
N GLN A 99 -15.53 29.49 32.62
CA GLN A 99 -15.13 28.34 31.82
C GLN A 99 -16.28 27.81 30.94
N GLY A 100 -15.95 27.35 29.73
CA GLY A 100 -16.91 26.85 28.74
C GLY A 100 -17.85 27.89 28.10
N ASN A 101 -17.65 29.20 28.31
CA ASN A 101 -18.51 30.23 27.73
C ASN A 101 -17.89 30.92 26.50
N PHE A 102 -18.73 31.29 25.54
CA PHE A 102 -18.37 32.17 24.42
C PHE A 102 -18.59 33.65 24.72
N TYR A 103 -17.65 34.45 24.25
CA TYR A 103 -17.63 35.90 24.38
C TYR A 103 -17.46 36.56 23.01
N GLN A 104 -18.17 37.66 22.78
CA GLN A 104 -17.81 38.62 21.73
C GLN A 104 -17.06 39.78 22.35
N PHE A 105 -15.96 40.20 21.73
CA PHE A 105 -15.19 41.38 22.10
C PHE A 105 -15.12 42.38 20.96
N ARG A 106 -15.08 43.66 21.31
CA ARG A 106 -14.72 44.74 20.39
C ARG A 106 -13.95 45.82 21.15
N VAL A 107 -13.04 46.49 20.46
CA VAL A 107 -12.16 47.50 21.09
C VAL A 107 -12.39 48.86 20.45
N ALA A 108 -12.51 49.90 21.27
CA ALA A 108 -12.55 51.29 20.81
C ALA A 108 -11.36 52.07 21.39
N ALA A 109 -10.73 52.91 20.57
CA ALA A 109 -9.70 53.83 21.01
C ALA A 109 -10.35 55.10 21.58
N PHE A 110 -9.69 55.77 22.53
CA PHE A 110 -10.14 57.08 22.99
C PHE A 110 -8.99 58.04 23.25
N ASN A 111 -9.30 59.32 23.21
CA ASN A 111 -8.43 60.41 23.66
C ASN A 111 -9.26 61.47 24.40
N THR A 112 -8.68 62.66 24.64
CA THR A 112 -9.39 63.76 25.32
C THR A 112 -10.62 64.28 24.58
N ASP A 113 -10.75 63.99 23.28
CA ASP A 113 -11.83 64.48 22.43
C ASP A 113 -13.00 63.50 22.33
N GLY A 114 -12.79 62.22 22.70
CA GLY A 114 -13.84 61.19 22.72
C GLY A 114 -13.38 59.81 22.27
N PHE A 115 -14.36 58.93 22.07
CA PHE A 115 -14.17 57.55 21.64
C PHE A 115 -14.28 57.41 20.11
N SER A 116 -13.50 56.50 19.55
CA SER A 116 -13.66 56.02 18.18
C SER A 116 -14.90 55.14 18.03
N PRO A 117 -15.36 54.85 16.80
CA PRO A 117 -16.13 53.64 16.55
C PRO A 117 -15.36 52.40 17.02
N PRO A 118 -16.02 51.33 17.45
CA PRO A 118 -15.35 50.09 17.83
C PRO A 118 -14.78 49.36 16.60
N SER A 119 -13.84 48.45 16.84
CA SER A 119 -13.33 47.48 15.86
C SER A 119 -14.45 46.56 15.35
N SER A 120 -14.12 45.72 14.35
CA SER A 120 -14.91 44.52 14.08
C SER A 120 -15.02 43.66 15.35
N VAL A 121 -16.14 42.96 15.48
CA VAL A 121 -16.38 42.02 16.58
C VAL A 121 -15.49 40.80 16.41
N PHE A 122 -14.87 40.36 17.50
CA PHE A 122 -14.08 39.14 17.61
C PHE A 122 -14.80 38.17 18.56
N ASN A 123 -15.09 36.94 18.11
CA ASN A 123 -15.76 35.91 18.93
C ASN A 123 -14.73 34.90 19.42
N ILE A 124 -14.79 34.51 20.69
CA ILE A 124 -13.88 33.52 21.28
C ILE A 124 -14.49 32.89 22.53
N GLY A 125 -14.31 31.58 22.70
CA GLY A 125 -14.67 30.85 23.92
C GLY A 125 -13.52 30.73 24.90
N THR A 126 -13.82 30.48 26.17
CA THR A 126 -12.86 29.86 27.10
C THR A 126 -12.84 28.35 26.88
N GLN A 127 -11.74 27.67 27.20
CA GLN A 127 -11.69 26.20 27.26
C GLN A 127 -12.81 25.64 28.14
N PHE A 128 -13.37 24.49 27.77
CA PHE A 128 -14.24 23.73 28.68
C PHE A 128 -13.40 23.07 29.79
N ALA A 129 -14.06 22.68 30.88
CA ALA A 129 -13.39 21.94 31.95
C ALA A 129 -13.22 20.48 31.58
N ASP A 130 -12.32 19.83 32.29
CA ASP A 130 -12.25 18.38 32.27
C ASP A 130 -13.54 17.79 32.87
N ASP A 131 -13.82 16.55 32.50
CA ASP A 131 -14.95 15.74 32.97
C ASP A 131 -16.32 16.40 32.83
N GLN A 132 -16.50 17.29 31.84
CA GLN A 132 -17.82 17.84 31.55
C GLN A 132 -18.77 16.74 31.07
N ASN A 133 -20.04 16.84 31.46
CA ASN A 133 -21.03 15.82 31.14
C ASN A 133 -22.21 16.39 30.36
N TYR A 134 -22.19 16.14 29.04
CA TYR A 134 -23.28 16.42 28.11
C TYR A 134 -24.06 15.17 27.71
N SER A 135 -23.82 14.01 28.34
CA SER A 135 -24.41 12.73 27.94
C SER A 135 -25.94 12.66 27.98
N SER A 136 -26.60 13.57 28.70
CA SER A 136 -28.05 13.54 28.88
C SER A 136 -28.87 14.03 27.68
N GLN A 137 -28.28 14.84 26.80
CA GLN A 137 -28.95 15.41 25.64
C GLN A 137 -27.91 15.93 24.63
N THR A 138 -28.23 15.82 23.34
CA THR A 138 -27.40 16.40 22.29
C THR A 138 -27.35 17.92 22.41
N GLN A 139 -26.17 18.46 22.14
CA GLN A 139 -25.89 19.89 22.19
C GLN A 139 -25.61 20.39 20.77
N ASN A 140 -25.86 21.67 20.53
CA ASN A 140 -25.24 22.33 19.38
C ASN A 140 -23.93 22.91 19.88
N PHE A 141 -22.85 22.86 19.11
CA PHE A 141 -21.60 23.54 19.44
C PHE A 141 -21.24 24.45 18.27
N SER A 142 -20.65 25.61 18.55
CA SER A 142 -20.03 26.40 17.49
C SER A 142 -18.76 25.70 17.00
N ASP A 143 -18.25 26.12 15.86
CA ASP A 143 -16.98 25.58 15.34
C ASP A 143 -15.81 25.97 16.27
N ASN A 144 -14.79 25.12 16.30
CA ASN A 144 -13.53 25.25 17.04
C ASN A 144 -13.71 25.39 18.56
N VAL A 145 -14.68 24.68 19.14
CA VAL A 145 -14.78 24.60 20.61
C VAL A 145 -13.69 23.68 21.13
N LYS A 146 -12.89 24.19 22.07
CA LYS A 146 -11.87 23.39 22.78
C LYS A 146 -12.46 22.72 24.01
N PHE A 147 -12.53 21.40 23.99
CA PHE A 147 -13.04 20.57 25.09
C PHE A 147 -11.93 20.17 26.05
N GLY A 148 -12.25 20.09 27.35
CA GLY A 148 -11.34 19.52 28.36
C GLY A 148 -11.33 18.00 28.31
N GLU A 149 -10.33 17.36 28.92
CA GLU A 149 -10.20 15.90 28.95
C GLU A 149 -11.44 15.24 29.58
N GLY A 150 -11.81 14.04 29.13
CA GLY A 150 -12.86 13.24 29.74
C GLY A 150 -14.28 13.75 29.48
N THR A 151 -14.46 14.79 28.65
CA THR A 151 -15.79 15.32 28.34
C THR A 151 -16.66 14.23 27.69
N GLN A 152 -17.88 14.08 28.20
CA GLN A 152 -18.85 13.07 27.77
C GLN A 152 -19.93 13.70 26.89
N PHE A 153 -20.20 13.07 25.74
CA PHE A 153 -21.21 13.52 24.79
C PHE A 153 -22.42 12.55 24.75
N ALA A 154 -23.58 13.08 24.38
CA ALA A 154 -24.80 12.27 24.26
C ALA A 154 -24.78 11.37 23.03
N GLU A 155 -25.55 10.28 23.07
CA GLU A 155 -25.80 9.43 21.90
C GLU A 155 -26.42 10.27 20.77
N GLY A 156 -25.90 10.12 19.55
CA GLY A 156 -26.37 10.90 18.41
C GLY A 156 -25.89 12.36 18.38
N GLN A 157 -24.87 12.72 19.17
CA GLN A 157 -24.28 14.06 19.13
C GLN A 157 -23.80 14.39 17.71
N ASN A 158 -24.19 15.56 17.18
CA ASN A 158 -23.76 16.00 15.86
C ASN A 158 -22.89 17.25 16.00
N PHE A 159 -21.63 17.16 15.58
CA PHE A 159 -20.73 18.29 15.44
C PHE A 159 -20.75 18.73 13.97
N SER A 160 -21.58 19.72 13.64
CA SER A 160 -21.72 20.22 12.26
C SER A 160 -20.52 21.05 11.77
N GLY A 161 -19.59 21.39 12.66
CA GLY A 161 -18.32 22.03 12.33
C GLY A 161 -17.20 21.43 13.18
N GLN A 162 -15.96 21.64 12.73
CA GLN A 162 -14.76 21.11 13.38
C GLN A 162 -14.67 21.54 14.84
N GLN A 163 -14.16 20.67 15.70
CA GLN A 163 -13.97 20.90 17.12
C GLN A 163 -12.52 20.67 17.50
N ASP A 164 -12.11 21.21 18.65
CA ASP A 164 -10.78 21.02 19.20
C ASP A 164 -10.84 20.05 20.38
N PHE A 165 -10.36 18.83 20.15
CA PHE A 165 -10.25 17.76 21.16
C PHE A 165 -8.81 17.59 21.66
N SER A 166 -7.94 18.59 21.47
CA SER A 166 -6.52 18.51 21.76
C SER A 166 -6.21 18.38 23.26
N SER A 167 -7.15 18.70 24.15
CA SER A 167 -6.88 18.70 25.60
C SER A 167 -6.88 17.31 26.23
N GLY A 168 -7.12 16.25 25.46
CA GLY A 168 -7.07 14.87 25.93
C GLY A 168 -8.20 14.00 25.39
N LYS A 169 -8.26 12.76 25.88
CA LYS A 169 -9.24 11.75 25.47
C LYS A 169 -10.67 12.17 25.81
N GLN A 170 -11.57 12.00 24.87
CA GLN A 170 -12.98 12.33 25.00
C GLN A 170 -13.85 11.06 25.05
N ASN A 171 -15.06 11.18 25.60
CA ASN A 171 -16.02 10.09 25.71
C ASN A 171 -17.18 10.31 24.74
N PHE A 172 -17.05 9.80 23.52
CA PHE A 172 -18.11 9.88 22.52
C PHE A 172 -19.09 8.71 22.65
N ALA A 173 -20.36 8.99 22.88
CA ALA A 173 -21.39 7.97 22.79
C ALA A 173 -21.64 7.55 21.34
N ALA A 174 -22.31 6.41 21.16
CA ALA A 174 -22.64 5.88 19.84
C ALA A 174 -23.43 6.88 18.97
N ASN A 175 -23.32 6.70 17.67
CA ASN A 175 -23.94 7.51 16.62
C ASN A 175 -23.50 9.00 16.64
N THR A 176 -22.37 9.32 17.29
CA THR A 176 -21.83 10.69 17.19
C THR A 176 -21.32 10.93 15.78
N GLN A 177 -21.59 12.13 15.27
CA GLN A 177 -21.25 12.55 13.91
C GLN A 177 -20.27 13.72 13.99
N PHE A 178 -19.20 13.64 13.19
CA PHE A 178 -18.18 14.67 13.07
C PHE A 178 -18.24 15.33 11.69
N ALA A 179 -17.93 16.62 11.65
CA ALA A 179 -17.85 17.38 10.42
C ALA A 179 -16.65 16.98 9.56
N ASP A 180 -16.70 17.43 8.31
CA ASP A 180 -15.59 17.31 7.37
C ASP A 180 -14.32 18.04 7.91
N GLY A 181 -13.16 17.45 7.64
CA GLY A 181 -11.85 17.90 8.06
C GLY A 181 -11.60 17.83 9.57
N GLN A 182 -12.43 17.10 10.33
CA GLN A 182 -12.22 16.98 11.77
C GLN A 182 -10.85 16.39 12.07
N ASP A 183 -10.01 17.18 12.74
CA ASP A 183 -8.65 16.81 13.08
C ASP A 183 -8.59 16.25 14.51
N PHE A 184 -8.14 15.01 14.67
CA PHE A 184 -7.88 14.39 15.96
C PHE A 184 -6.37 14.32 16.28
N LEU A 185 -5.49 14.89 15.44
CA LEU A 185 -4.03 14.94 15.64
C LEU A 185 -3.57 16.04 16.61
N ALA A 186 -4.39 17.08 16.81
CA ALA A 186 -3.95 18.36 17.39
C ALA A 186 -3.50 18.33 18.87
N GLY A 187 -3.48 17.16 19.53
CA GLY A 187 -3.28 17.01 20.98
C GLY A 187 -1.88 16.61 21.45
N GLU A 188 -0.87 16.58 20.60
CA GLU A 188 0.49 16.15 20.98
C GLU A 188 1.03 16.85 22.24
N VAL A 189 1.43 16.04 23.22
CA VAL A 189 2.13 16.46 24.43
C VAL A 189 3.62 16.18 24.25
N THR A 190 4.44 17.21 24.13
CA THR A 190 5.88 17.08 23.91
C THR A 190 6.70 17.59 25.10
N SER A 191 7.88 17.01 25.35
CA SER A 191 8.89 17.53 26.29
C SER A 191 9.71 18.68 25.71
N GLY A 192 9.59 18.90 24.39
CA GLY A 192 10.60 19.58 23.58
C GLY A 192 11.92 18.80 23.54
N ASP A 193 12.87 19.32 22.78
CA ASP A 193 14.23 18.78 22.66
C ASP A 193 15.00 18.80 24.00
N LEU A 194 15.37 17.62 24.49
CA LEU A 194 16.23 17.43 25.66
C LEU A 194 17.64 17.00 25.23
N GLY A 195 18.66 17.75 25.64
CA GLY A 195 20.04 17.49 25.23
C GLY A 195 20.68 16.25 25.89
N LEU A 196 21.33 15.41 25.08
CA LEU A 196 22.04 14.19 25.49
C LEU A 196 23.56 14.33 25.38
N GLY A 197 24.28 13.81 26.37
CA GLY A 197 25.70 13.48 26.32
C GLY A 197 25.94 12.13 25.65
N ALA A 198 27.15 11.86 25.15
CA ALA A 198 27.42 10.58 24.46
C ALA A 198 27.34 9.37 25.40
N VAL A 199 26.67 8.31 24.94
CA VAL A 199 26.78 6.95 25.50
C VAL A 199 27.80 6.14 24.71
N GLY A 200 28.75 5.52 25.42
CA GLY A 200 29.89 4.78 24.80
C GLY A 200 29.59 3.32 24.46
N SER A 201 28.42 2.82 24.87
CA SER A 201 27.89 1.46 24.68
C SER A 201 26.40 1.54 24.34
N THR A 202 25.87 0.46 23.75
CA THR A 202 24.45 0.32 23.46
C THR A 202 23.66 0.19 24.75
N GLU A 203 22.74 1.12 25.00
CA GLU A 203 21.92 1.16 26.21
C GLU A 203 20.44 1.00 25.85
N ALA A 204 19.72 0.17 26.60
CA ALA A 204 18.28 -0.03 26.45
C ALA A 204 17.46 0.49 27.65
N ASP A 205 18.11 0.66 28.80
CA ASP A 205 17.50 1.14 30.04
C ASP A 205 17.42 2.67 30.03
N PHE A 206 16.21 3.22 30.21
CA PHE A 206 16.02 4.67 30.24
C PHE A 206 16.70 5.34 31.43
N TYR A 207 16.87 4.66 32.57
CA TYR A 207 17.65 5.20 33.68
C TYR A 207 19.11 5.47 33.28
N ASP A 208 19.73 4.55 32.54
CA ASP A 208 21.10 4.70 32.03
C ASP A 208 21.17 5.76 30.92
N ILE A 209 20.17 5.83 30.04
CA ILE A 209 20.04 6.88 29.02
C ILE A 209 19.89 8.27 29.68
N PHE A 210 19.07 8.39 30.72
CA PHE A 210 18.90 9.63 31.50
C PHE A 210 20.19 10.03 32.24
N GLY A 211 21.01 9.05 32.63
CA GLY A 211 22.34 9.29 33.19
C GLY A 211 23.29 10.03 32.24
N ALA A 212 22.98 10.07 30.94
CA ALA A 212 23.74 10.81 29.94
C ALA A 212 23.21 12.23 29.66
N PHE A 213 22.10 12.68 30.25
CA PHE A 213 21.52 14.00 29.96
C PHE A 213 22.43 15.15 30.45
N ASP A 214 22.46 16.28 29.72
CA ASP A 214 23.14 17.52 30.17
C ASP A 214 22.30 18.29 31.22
N VAL A 215 21.05 17.88 31.45
CA VAL A 215 20.16 18.42 32.50
C VAL A 215 20.26 17.59 33.79
N THR A 216 20.49 18.28 34.91
CA THR A 216 20.65 17.68 36.25
C THR A 216 19.36 17.10 36.86
N SER A 217 18.33 16.85 36.07
CA SER A 217 17.01 16.45 36.53
C SER A 217 16.59 15.11 35.93
N SER A 218 16.35 14.12 36.78
CA SER A 218 15.85 12.78 36.42
C SER A 218 14.34 12.76 36.09
N ASN A 219 13.78 13.92 35.77
CA ASN A 219 12.37 14.10 35.49
C ASN A 219 12.17 14.92 34.21
N VAL A 220 11.16 14.53 33.43
CA VAL A 220 10.79 15.21 32.19
C VAL A 220 9.36 15.72 32.31
N THR A 221 9.19 17.02 32.07
CA THR A 221 7.89 17.69 32.07
C THR A 221 7.53 18.10 30.66
N ALA A 222 6.26 17.99 30.30
CA ALA A 222 5.75 18.50 29.04
C ALA A 222 5.95 20.03 28.92
N VAL A 223 6.07 20.50 27.69
CA VAL A 223 6.15 21.92 27.35
C VAL A 223 4.74 22.48 27.21
N GLY A 224 4.38 23.41 28.10
CA GLY A 224 3.09 24.10 28.06
C GLY A 224 2.53 24.31 29.47
N ASP A 225 1.84 25.42 29.69
CA ASP A 225 1.23 25.71 30.99
C ASP A 225 0.06 24.75 31.26
N GLY A 226 0.29 23.77 32.14
CA GLY A 226 -0.75 22.82 32.60
C GLY A 226 -0.93 21.58 31.73
N ILE A 227 -0.05 21.35 30.74
CA ILE A 227 -0.02 20.11 29.95
C ILE A 227 0.77 19.06 30.74
N ILE A 228 0.27 17.83 30.78
CA ILE A 228 0.88 16.71 31.49
C ILE A 228 0.86 15.44 30.63
N TYR A 229 1.78 14.52 30.86
CA TYR A 229 1.72 13.19 30.29
C TYR A 229 0.71 12.32 31.05
N ILE A 230 0.05 11.40 30.36
CA ILE A 230 -0.82 10.38 30.95
C ILE A 230 -0.20 9.00 30.76
N SER A 231 -0.54 8.03 31.60
CA SER A 231 -0.05 6.64 31.42
C SER A 231 -0.48 6.09 30.05
N GLY A 232 0.44 5.52 29.29
CA GLY A 232 0.20 5.08 27.91
C GLY A 232 1.48 4.89 27.13
N ILE A 233 1.38 4.85 25.80
CA ILE A 233 2.54 4.90 24.92
C ILE A 233 3.02 6.36 24.81
N ILE A 234 4.34 6.54 24.86
CA ILE A 234 5.05 7.77 24.57
C ILE A 234 6.15 7.43 23.57
N PHE A 235 6.32 8.25 22.54
CA PHE A 235 7.41 8.14 21.59
C PHE A 235 8.67 8.82 22.15
N ALA A 236 9.77 8.08 22.18
CA ALA A 236 11.10 8.61 22.42
C ALA A 236 11.80 8.84 21.07
N ASP A 237 11.81 10.08 20.60
CA ASP A 237 12.44 10.50 19.33
C ASP A 237 13.85 11.04 19.58
N PHE A 238 14.85 10.31 19.11
CA PHE A 238 16.25 10.71 19.10
C PHE A 238 16.61 11.37 17.78
N SER A 239 16.95 12.66 17.81
CA SER A 239 17.41 13.44 16.64
C SER A 239 18.57 12.82 15.84
N ALA A 240 19.38 11.94 16.46
CA ALA A 240 20.43 11.18 15.77
C ALA A 240 20.91 9.97 16.60
N VAL A 241 20.92 8.79 15.98
CA VAL A 241 21.50 7.56 16.54
C VAL A 241 22.68 7.05 15.70
N LEU A 242 23.68 6.44 16.36
CA LEU A 242 24.80 5.72 15.74
C LEU A 242 24.47 4.24 15.50
N SER A 243 23.55 3.69 16.29
CA SER A 243 22.99 2.33 16.22
C SER A 243 21.69 2.30 17.02
N GLY A 244 20.69 1.53 16.58
CA GLY A 244 19.33 1.52 17.13
C GLY A 244 18.35 2.32 16.27
N SER A 245 17.11 2.50 16.73
CA SER A 245 16.08 3.30 16.06
C SER A 245 16.07 4.75 16.58
N THR A 246 15.77 5.71 15.70
CA THR A 246 15.55 7.12 16.09
C THR A 246 14.25 7.29 16.84
N GLU A 247 13.18 6.64 16.41
CA GLU A 247 11.89 6.64 17.10
C GLU A 247 11.68 5.31 17.80
N ASN A 248 11.21 5.36 19.05
CA ASN A 248 10.96 4.18 19.83
C ASN A 248 9.68 4.35 20.65
N ASP A 249 8.79 3.37 20.57
CA ASP A 249 7.60 3.31 21.40
C ASP A 249 7.96 2.88 22.82
N VAL A 250 7.54 3.66 23.80
CA VAL A 250 7.86 3.44 25.20
C VAL A 250 6.59 3.43 26.02
N VAL A 251 6.39 2.37 26.80
CA VAL A 251 5.29 2.35 27.77
C VAL A 251 5.66 3.24 28.95
N PHE A 252 4.87 4.29 29.17
CA PHE A 252 4.93 5.16 30.33
C PHE A 252 3.83 4.81 31.34
N THR A 253 4.21 4.65 32.60
CA THR A 253 3.29 4.44 33.72
C THR A 253 3.46 5.55 34.75
N ASP A 254 2.54 6.52 34.77
CA ASP A 254 2.48 7.57 35.78
C ASP A 254 1.97 7.01 37.12
N ALA A 255 2.86 6.33 37.85
CA ALA A 255 2.53 5.63 39.08
C ALA A 255 2.07 6.59 40.18
N ASN A 256 2.39 7.87 40.06
CA ASN A 256 2.17 8.87 41.09
C ASN A 256 1.15 9.97 40.69
N SER A 257 0.61 9.89 39.47
CA SER A 257 -0.46 10.74 38.93
C SER A 257 -0.08 12.23 38.90
N ASN A 258 1.19 12.54 38.64
CA ASN A 258 1.68 13.91 38.50
C ASN A 258 1.88 14.34 37.03
N GLY A 259 1.80 13.38 36.10
CA GLY A 259 2.03 13.48 34.66
C GLY A 259 3.39 14.03 34.26
N ILE A 260 4.40 13.72 35.06
CA ILE A 260 5.83 13.97 34.83
C ILE A 260 6.46 12.60 34.64
N ILE A 261 7.35 12.44 33.66
CA ILE A 261 8.09 11.19 33.49
C ILE A 261 9.20 11.14 34.54
N ASP A 262 9.05 10.27 35.54
CA ASP A 262 10.03 10.12 36.63
C ASP A 262 10.95 8.90 36.37
N CYS A 263 12.27 9.13 36.23
CA CYS A 263 13.29 8.07 36.11
C CYS A 263 14.46 8.27 37.09
N VAL A 264 14.13 8.32 38.38
CA VAL A 264 15.09 8.59 39.48
C VAL A 264 15.96 7.40 39.87
N SER A 265 15.58 6.18 39.50
CA SER A 265 16.34 4.93 39.63
C SER A 265 15.75 3.89 38.68
N ASP A 266 16.54 2.91 38.24
CA ASP A 266 16.10 1.74 37.45
C ASP A 266 14.72 1.18 37.89
N VAL A 267 14.56 0.79 39.16
CA VAL A 267 13.29 0.21 39.68
C VAL A 267 12.12 1.23 39.78
N ALA A 268 12.42 2.52 39.72
CA ALA A 268 11.44 3.59 39.85
C ALA A 268 11.30 4.42 38.57
N CYS A 269 11.84 3.94 37.44
CA CYS A 269 11.63 4.55 36.16
C CYS A 269 10.22 4.21 35.67
N GLU A 270 9.48 5.25 35.33
CA GLU A 270 8.11 5.14 34.82
C GLU A 270 8.06 4.80 33.34
N LEU A 271 9.21 4.84 32.65
CA LEU A 271 9.39 4.34 31.29
C LEU A 271 9.85 2.89 31.30
N ALA A 272 9.24 2.06 30.45
CA ALA A 272 9.74 0.73 30.16
C ALA A 272 11.04 0.79 29.33
N ASP A 273 11.89 -0.20 29.49
CA ASP A 273 13.13 -0.34 28.71
C ASP A 273 12.84 -0.48 27.21
N LEU A 274 13.78 0.00 26.40
CA LEU A 274 13.76 -0.17 24.96
C LEU A 274 13.91 -1.65 24.58
N GLY A 275 13.13 -2.12 23.61
CA GLY A 275 13.27 -3.48 23.08
C GLY A 275 14.63 -3.72 22.39
N THR A 276 15.20 -2.68 21.78
CA THR A 276 16.56 -2.68 21.22
C THR A 276 17.30 -1.45 21.72
N GLY A 277 18.50 -1.64 22.27
CA GLY A 277 19.27 -0.52 22.79
C GLY A 277 19.81 0.42 21.70
N VAL A 278 20.06 1.66 22.09
CA VAL A 278 20.51 2.75 21.22
C VAL A 278 21.92 3.20 21.58
N THR A 279 22.61 3.83 20.62
CA THR A 279 23.86 4.58 20.85
C THR A 279 23.78 5.93 20.15
N PHE A 280 24.34 6.99 20.74
CA PHE A 280 24.27 8.35 20.17
C PHE A 280 25.50 9.18 20.53
N ALA A 281 25.77 10.22 19.74
CA ALA A 281 26.90 11.11 19.90
C ALA A 281 26.60 12.28 20.87
N ASN A 282 27.66 12.93 21.37
CA ASN A 282 27.57 14.09 22.27
C ASN A 282 27.14 15.34 21.49
N THR A 283 25.84 15.42 21.18
CA THR A 283 25.08 16.53 20.56
C THR A 283 23.65 16.11 20.22
N ALA A 284 23.30 14.81 20.31
CA ALA A 284 21.95 14.36 20.08
C ALA A 284 20.98 14.96 21.11
N THR A 285 19.75 15.22 20.69
CA THR A 285 18.59 15.45 21.55
C THR A 285 17.66 14.25 21.54
N ILE A 286 16.86 14.14 22.60
CA ILE A 286 15.68 13.28 22.67
C ILE A 286 14.45 14.15 22.94
N GLU A 287 13.35 13.86 22.27
CA GLU A 287 12.03 14.44 22.51
C GLU A 287 11.07 13.32 22.92
N PHE A 288 10.31 13.54 23.99
CA PHE A 288 9.23 12.64 24.42
C PHE A 288 7.90 13.19 23.95
N ILE A 289 7.24 12.47 23.05
CA ILE A 289 6.00 12.88 22.40
C ILE A 289 4.90 11.90 22.81
N GLN A 290 3.80 12.40 23.33
CA GLN A 290 2.60 11.62 23.56
C GLN A 290 1.47 12.16 22.71
N GLU A 291 1.01 11.36 21.76
CA GLU A 291 -0.16 11.67 20.97
C GLU A 291 -1.45 11.43 21.76
N VAL A 292 -2.45 12.26 21.51
CA VAL A 292 -3.78 12.09 22.12
C VAL A 292 -4.62 11.22 21.21
N VAL A 293 -4.71 9.94 21.55
CA VAL A 293 -5.65 9.01 20.92
C VAL A 293 -7.05 9.15 21.54
N GLN A 294 -8.07 9.11 20.70
CA GLN A 294 -9.47 9.11 21.14
C GLN A 294 -9.95 7.69 21.40
N ASP A 295 -11.10 7.53 22.05
CA ASP A 295 -11.69 6.21 22.27
C ASP A 295 -13.04 6.10 21.58
N PHE A 296 -13.03 5.40 20.46
CA PHE A 296 -14.20 5.16 19.64
C PHE A 296 -14.82 3.80 19.96
N THR A 297 -15.34 3.67 21.18
CA THR A 297 -16.04 2.44 21.62
C THR A 297 -17.38 2.20 20.95
N GLY A 298 -18.02 3.26 20.44
CA GLY A 298 -19.29 3.23 19.73
C GLY A 298 -19.12 3.38 18.21
N SER A 299 -20.18 3.11 17.46
CA SER A 299 -20.22 3.40 16.02
C SER A 299 -20.38 4.89 15.79
N GLN A 300 -19.42 5.50 15.11
CA GLN A 300 -19.40 6.94 14.81
C GLN A 300 -19.52 7.17 13.30
N THR A 301 -19.83 8.41 12.94
CA THR A 301 -19.76 8.87 11.54
C THR A 301 -18.77 10.01 11.44
N PHE A 302 -17.77 9.86 10.57
CA PHE A 302 -16.78 10.87 10.26
C PHE A 302 -17.08 11.48 8.89
N GLY A 303 -16.97 12.81 8.81
CA GLY A 303 -17.00 13.53 7.53
C GLY A 303 -15.76 13.23 6.69
N GLU A 304 -15.69 13.78 5.48
CA GLU A 304 -14.50 13.68 4.64
C GLU A 304 -13.30 14.38 5.28
N ASP A 305 -12.08 14.03 4.90
CA ASP A 305 -10.82 14.61 5.37
C ASP A 305 -10.58 14.52 6.89
N ALA A 306 -11.25 13.63 7.62
CA ALA A 306 -10.93 13.42 9.03
C ALA A 306 -9.54 12.79 9.19
N LYS A 307 -8.85 13.16 10.28
CA LYS A 307 -7.47 12.71 10.55
C LYS A 307 -7.34 12.12 11.94
N PHE A 308 -6.67 10.99 12.04
CA PHE A 308 -6.51 10.23 13.28
C PHE A 308 -5.03 10.03 13.61
N ALA A 309 -4.73 10.11 14.90
CA ALA A 309 -3.40 9.93 15.47
C ALA A 309 -2.85 8.51 15.24
N ASP A 310 -1.56 8.34 15.42
CA ASP A 310 -0.92 7.03 15.45
C ASP A 310 -1.47 6.23 16.64
N ASN A 311 -1.50 4.90 16.49
CA ASN A 311 -2.03 3.94 17.46
C ASN A 311 -3.51 4.19 17.84
N GLN A 312 -4.27 4.90 16.99
CA GLN A 312 -5.71 5.06 17.16
C GLN A 312 -6.41 3.70 17.05
N SER A 313 -7.26 3.37 18.02
CA SER A 313 -8.05 2.13 18.01
C SER A 313 -9.53 2.40 17.76
N PHE A 314 -10.16 1.55 16.95
CA PHE A 314 -11.59 1.55 16.68
C PHE A 314 -12.18 0.19 17.02
N SER A 315 -12.81 0.08 18.20
CA SER A 315 -13.39 -1.18 18.66
C SER A 315 -14.77 -1.49 18.08
N ALA A 316 -15.34 -0.57 17.31
CA ALA A 316 -16.67 -0.68 16.71
C ALA A 316 -16.65 -0.28 15.23
N VAL A 317 -17.66 -0.72 14.48
CA VAL A 317 -17.81 -0.39 13.07
C VAL A 317 -18.06 1.10 12.91
N GLN A 318 -17.24 1.75 12.10
CA GLN A 318 -17.31 3.18 11.86
C GLN A 318 -17.87 3.46 10.47
N SER A 319 -18.41 4.65 10.28
CA SER A 319 -18.78 5.16 8.96
C SER A 319 -17.88 6.33 8.62
N PHE A 320 -17.14 6.19 7.52
CA PHE A 320 -16.28 7.22 7.00
C PHE A 320 -16.91 7.79 5.74
N SER A 321 -17.09 9.09 5.68
CA SER A 321 -17.47 9.78 4.44
C SER A 321 -16.18 10.18 3.73
N GLY A 322 -16.13 10.00 2.41
CA GLY A 322 -14.96 10.38 1.61
C GLY A 322 -13.63 9.77 2.06
N ALA A 323 -12.54 10.47 1.72
CA ALA A 323 -11.18 10.09 2.09
C ALA A 323 -10.85 10.53 3.53
N ASN A 324 -10.19 9.69 4.30
CA ASN A 324 -9.72 9.99 5.66
C ASN A 324 -8.29 9.50 5.84
N THR A 325 -7.58 10.04 6.83
CA THR A 325 -6.19 9.71 7.12
C THR A 325 -6.05 9.07 8.50
N PHE A 326 -5.49 7.88 8.55
CA PHE A 326 -5.22 7.11 9.76
C PHE A 326 -3.71 7.04 10.01
N GLY A 327 -3.29 7.35 11.23
CA GLY A 327 -1.90 7.24 11.66
C GLY A 327 -1.34 5.81 11.64
N ALA A 328 -0.04 5.68 11.82
CA ALA A 328 0.64 4.39 11.94
C ALA A 328 0.13 3.59 13.15
N GLY A 329 0.15 2.26 13.07
CA GLY A 329 -0.30 1.38 14.16
C GLY A 329 -1.80 1.47 14.48
N THR A 330 -2.61 2.11 13.62
CA THR A 330 -4.06 2.15 13.79
C THR A 330 -4.63 0.73 13.85
N THR A 331 -5.57 0.46 14.77
CA THR A 331 -6.24 -0.85 14.87
C THR A 331 -7.74 -0.75 14.62
N PHE A 332 -8.26 -1.66 13.80
CA PHE A 332 -9.70 -1.86 13.63
C PHE A 332 -10.10 -3.23 14.16
N ASP A 333 -10.56 -3.30 15.42
CA ASP A 333 -10.95 -4.55 16.09
C ASP A 333 -12.31 -5.11 15.61
N SER A 334 -12.94 -4.39 14.69
CA SER A 334 -14.19 -4.82 14.06
C SER A 334 -14.09 -4.64 12.54
N VAL A 335 -14.78 -5.53 11.83
CA VAL A 335 -14.80 -5.55 10.35
C VAL A 335 -15.34 -4.24 9.80
N GLN A 336 -14.49 -3.49 9.10
CA GLN A 336 -14.87 -2.25 8.43
C GLN A 336 -15.26 -2.51 6.98
N ASN A 337 -16.06 -1.60 6.41
CA ASN A 337 -16.33 -1.56 4.98
C ASN A 337 -15.88 -0.20 4.41
N PHE A 338 -14.67 -0.17 3.85
CA PHE A 338 -14.16 1.00 3.13
C PHE A 338 -14.58 1.02 1.64
N ALA A 339 -15.27 -0.03 1.17
CA ALA A 339 -15.72 -0.15 -0.22
C ALA A 339 -17.03 0.59 -0.53
N ASP A 340 -17.76 1.08 0.48
CA ASP A 340 -19.11 1.65 0.33
C ASP A 340 -19.15 3.12 -0.14
N ILE A 341 -18.00 3.72 -0.46
CA ILE A 341 -17.89 5.13 -0.88
C ILE A 341 -17.60 5.23 -2.38
N THR A 342 -18.46 4.60 -3.18
CA THR A 342 -18.34 4.63 -4.65
C THR A 342 -19.43 5.49 -5.27
N VAL A 343 -19.00 6.50 -6.02
CA VAL A 343 -19.87 7.32 -6.87
C VAL A 343 -19.82 6.73 -8.29
N GLY A 344 -20.93 6.16 -8.77
CA GLY A 344 -20.96 5.48 -10.07
C GLY A 344 -22.09 5.94 -10.99
N SER A 345 -21.93 5.78 -12.30
CA SER A 345 -22.96 6.08 -13.32
C SER A 345 -24.06 5.01 -13.39
N GLY A 346 -23.79 3.83 -12.82
CA GLY A 346 -24.45 2.58 -13.18
C GLY A 346 -24.03 2.10 -14.57
N ASN A 347 -24.53 0.92 -14.97
CA ASN A 347 -24.14 0.28 -16.23
C ASN A 347 -24.78 0.95 -17.45
N LEU A 348 -23.96 1.37 -18.39
CA LEU A 348 -24.34 2.03 -19.65
C LEU A 348 -24.12 1.06 -20.82
N GLY A 349 -25.15 0.82 -21.64
CA GLY A 349 -25.09 -0.17 -22.72
C GLY A 349 -24.24 0.27 -23.92
N LEU A 350 -23.40 -0.63 -24.42
CA LEU A 350 -22.54 -0.46 -25.59
C LEU A 350 -23.01 -1.31 -26.78
N ALA A 351 -22.94 -0.73 -27.98
CA ALA A 351 -23.02 -1.45 -29.25
C ALA A 351 -21.69 -2.15 -29.57
N GLU A 352 -21.71 -3.26 -30.32
CA GLU A 352 -20.49 -3.98 -30.71
C GLU A 352 -19.44 -3.08 -31.36
N ARG A 353 -18.17 -3.23 -30.98
CA ARG A 353 -17.04 -2.55 -31.61
C ARG A 353 -15.88 -3.50 -31.86
N THR A 354 -15.58 -3.75 -33.14
CA THR A 354 -14.56 -4.72 -33.59
C THR A 354 -13.25 -4.08 -34.05
N THR A 355 -13.18 -2.75 -34.15
CA THR A 355 -11.96 -2.00 -34.45
C THR A 355 -11.53 -1.25 -33.21
N GLY A 356 -10.30 -1.46 -32.74
CA GLY A 356 -9.77 -0.83 -31.53
C GLY A 356 -9.77 0.70 -31.56
N THR A 357 -10.13 1.34 -30.46
CA THR A 357 -9.96 2.78 -30.22
C THR A 357 -9.68 3.00 -28.75
N ALA A 358 -8.81 3.97 -28.48
CA ALA A 358 -8.51 4.47 -27.15
C ALA A 358 -9.30 5.76 -26.84
N ASN A 359 -9.92 6.36 -27.86
CA ASN A 359 -10.55 7.66 -27.72
C ASN A 359 -11.89 7.56 -26.98
N ILE A 360 -12.01 8.22 -25.82
CA ILE A 360 -13.21 8.10 -24.96
C ILE A 360 -14.43 8.73 -25.62
N TYR A 361 -14.25 9.84 -26.32
CA TYR A 361 -15.36 10.47 -27.04
C TYR A 361 -15.95 9.52 -28.10
N ASP A 362 -15.12 8.84 -28.88
CA ASP A 362 -15.55 7.83 -29.86
C ASP A 362 -16.23 6.62 -29.20
N ILE A 363 -15.75 6.20 -28.02
CA ILE A 363 -16.37 5.12 -27.24
C ILE A 363 -17.76 5.54 -26.76
N LEU A 364 -17.92 6.77 -26.25
CA LEU A 364 -19.21 7.33 -25.84
C LEU A 364 -20.21 7.43 -27.01
N GLN A 365 -19.73 7.60 -28.24
CA GLN A 365 -20.58 7.54 -29.44
C GLN A 365 -21.08 6.13 -29.78
N SER A 366 -20.49 5.09 -29.17
CA SER A 366 -20.88 3.69 -29.35
C SER A 366 -21.95 3.22 -28.35
N PHE A 367 -22.45 4.09 -27.48
CA PHE A 367 -23.55 3.78 -26.59
C PHE A 367 -24.85 3.53 -27.36
N ASP A 368 -25.73 2.67 -26.83
CA ASP A 368 -27.07 2.43 -27.36
C ASP A 368 -27.84 3.76 -27.59
N THR A 369 -27.61 4.71 -26.68
CA THR A 369 -27.94 6.13 -26.87
C THR A 369 -26.67 6.95 -26.70
N PRO A 370 -26.10 7.51 -27.80
CA PRO A 370 -24.92 8.35 -27.72
C PRO A 370 -25.12 9.48 -26.72
N THR A 371 -24.15 9.64 -25.83
CA THR A 371 -24.17 10.68 -24.79
C THR A 371 -22.91 11.52 -24.86
N THR A 372 -23.02 12.73 -24.32
CA THR A 372 -21.91 13.69 -24.19
C THR A 372 -21.70 14.09 -22.74
N THR A 373 -22.49 13.55 -21.81
CA THR A 373 -22.44 13.88 -20.39
C THR A 373 -22.72 12.63 -19.57
N ILE A 374 -21.97 12.40 -18.49
CA ILE A 374 -22.20 11.29 -17.56
C ILE A 374 -22.38 11.87 -16.15
N SER A 375 -23.52 11.60 -15.55
CA SER A 375 -23.82 12.01 -14.17
C SER A 375 -23.78 10.80 -13.24
N ALA A 376 -23.32 11.03 -12.01
CA ALA A 376 -23.40 10.04 -10.96
C ALA A 376 -24.86 9.64 -10.67
N LEU A 377 -25.07 8.37 -10.40
CA LEU A 377 -26.37 7.82 -10.04
C LEU A 377 -26.70 8.20 -8.59
N GLY A 378 -27.85 8.84 -8.38
CA GLY A 378 -28.31 9.26 -7.04
C GLY A 378 -28.42 10.77 -6.92
N ALA A 379 -29.44 11.25 -6.20
CA ALA A 379 -29.66 12.68 -6.04
C ALA A 379 -28.62 13.29 -5.07
N GLY A 380 -27.79 14.20 -5.57
CA GLY A 380 -26.74 14.87 -4.80
C GLY A 380 -25.34 14.26 -4.96
N ASN A 381 -25.21 13.16 -5.71
CA ASN A 381 -23.92 12.56 -6.02
C ASN A 381 -23.24 13.32 -7.15
N SER A 382 -21.92 13.49 -7.05
CA SER A 382 -21.06 14.17 -8.03
C SER A 382 -19.71 13.48 -8.11
N TYR A 383 -19.13 13.44 -9.30
CA TYR A 383 -17.72 13.07 -9.47
C TYR A 383 -16.83 14.22 -9.00
N SER A 384 -15.72 13.89 -8.36
CA SER A 384 -14.65 14.83 -8.02
C SER A 384 -13.54 14.77 -9.07
N THR A 385 -12.81 15.87 -9.28
CA THR A 385 -11.60 15.86 -10.12
C THR A 385 -10.61 14.81 -9.59
N GLY A 386 -10.08 13.97 -10.46
CA GLY A 386 -9.26 12.82 -10.06
C GLY A 386 -9.39 11.67 -11.05
N ILE A 387 -9.12 10.45 -10.59
CA ILE A 387 -9.30 9.24 -11.40
C ILE A 387 -10.78 8.84 -11.42
N VAL A 388 -11.26 8.41 -12.59
CA VAL A 388 -12.55 7.76 -12.80
C VAL A 388 -12.28 6.44 -13.52
N TYR A 389 -12.80 5.35 -12.96
CA TYR A 389 -12.72 4.02 -13.54
C TYR A 389 -13.72 3.86 -14.65
N VAL A 390 -13.27 3.34 -15.78
CA VAL A 390 -14.10 3.03 -16.93
C VAL A 390 -14.06 1.53 -17.20
N ASP A 391 -15.03 0.83 -16.63
CA ASP A 391 -15.11 -0.63 -16.66
C ASP A 391 -15.98 -1.14 -17.80
N PHE A 392 -15.49 -2.15 -18.50
CA PHE A 392 -16.14 -2.82 -19.62
C PHE A 392 -16.43 -4.29 -19.30
N SER A 393 -17.68 -4.72 -19.40
CA SER A 393 -18.08 -6.08 -18.98
C SER A 393 -17.78 -7.22 -19.98
N ALA A 394 -17.45 -6.90 -21.24
CA ALA A 394 -17.25 -7.91 -22.30
C ALA A 394 -16.25 -7.46 -23.37
N VAL A 395 -15.00 -7.24 -22.95
CA VAL A 395 -13.89 -6.85 -23.82
C VAL A 395 -13.43 -8.03 -24.70
N LEU A 396 -13.18 -7.74 -25.98
CA LEU A 396 -12.64 -8.69 -26.96
C LEU A 396 -11.13 -8.53 -27.16
N SER A 397 -10.60 -7.33 -26.90
CA SER A 397 -9.18 -6.96 -26.93
C SER A 397 -9.02 -5.58 -26.28
N GLY A 398 -7.91 -5.36 -25.56
CA GLY A 398 -7.67 -4.20 -24.69
C GLY A 398 -8.07 -4.50 -23.23
N ASN A 399 -8.00 -3.49 -22.37
CA ASN A 399 -8.19 -3.66 -20.93
C ASN A 399 -9.67 -3.51 -20.54
N ALA A 400 -10.14 -4.37 -19.65
CA ALA A 400 -11.51 -4.33 -19.14
C ALA A 400 -11.73 -3.19 -18.15
N ILE A 401 -10.70 -2.80 -17.42
CA ILE A 401 -10.70 -1.70 -16.46
C ILE A 401 -9.72 -0.67 -16.98
N ASN A 402 -10.06 0.61 -16.84
CA ASN A 402 -9.22 1.69 -17.32
C ASN A 402 -9.33 2.89 -16.39
N ASP A 403 -8.18 3.38 -15.94
CA ASP A 403 -8.10 4.52 -15.04
C ASP A 403 -7.91 5.79 -15.85
N ILE A 404 -8.88 6.69 -15.73
CA ILE A 404 -8.92 7.88 -16.57
C ILE A 404 -8.94 9.12 -15.71
N GLN A 405 -7.98 10.01 -15.97
CA GLN A 405 -7.97 11.34 -15.38
C GLN A 405 -9.22 12.12 -15.83
N PHE A 406 -10.06 12.48 -14.87
CA PHE A 406 -11.18 13.39 -15.01
C PHE A 406 -10.79 14.79 -14.51
N THR A 407 -10.97 15.80 -15.36
CA THR A 407 -10.80 17.21 -15.02
C THR A 407 -12.15 17.92 -15.08
N ASP A 408 -12.78 18.17 -13.92
CA ASP A 408 -14.03 18.93 -13.85
C ASP A 408 -13.78 20.42 -14.08
N ASN A 409 -13.65 20.80 -15.35
CA ASN A 409 -13.27 22.15 -15.76
C ASN A 409 -14.31 23.20 -15.36
N ASN A 410 -15.54 22.77 -15.10
CA ASN A 410 -16.65 23.64 -14.83
C ASN A 410 -17.26 23.48 -13.42
N SER A 411 -16.66 22.60 -12.60
CA SER A 411 -16.96 22.36 -11.19
C SER A 411 -18.43 21.99 -10.94
N ASN A 412 -19.03 21.23 -11.86
CA ASN A 412 -20.43 20.80 -11.77
C ASN A 412 -20.59 19.35 -11.27
N GLY A 413 -19.50 18.59 -11.14
CA GLY A 413 -19.50 17.20 -10.71
C GLY A 413 -20.03 16.19 -11.73
N ILE A 414 -20.11 16.57 -13.01
CA ILE A 414 -20.60 15.79 -14.15
C ILE A 414 -19.47 15.67 -15.15
N ILE A 415 -19.27 14.48 -15.71
CA ILE A 415 -18.28 14.27 -16.76
C ILE A 415 -18.83 14.81 -18.08
N ASP A 416 -18.22 15.87 -18.62
CA ASP A 416 -18.61 16.48 -19.89
C ASP A 416 -17.66 16.09 -21.04
N CYS A 417 -18.20 15.40 -22.05
CA CYS A 417 -17.50 14.98 -23.28
C CYS A 417 -18.29 15.36 -24.54
N VAL A 418 -18.48 16.67 -24.73
CA VAL A 418 -19.26 17.25 -25.85
C VAL A 418 -18.59 17.14 -27.22
N SER A 419 -17.27 17.00 -27.24
CA SER A 419 -16.44 16.72 -28.42
C SER A 419 -15.10 16.15 -27.96
N ASP A 420 -14.39 15.44 -28.82
CA ASP A 420 -13.04 14.91 -28.59
C ASP A 420 -12.11 15.91 -27.85
N GLY A 421 -11.81 17.07 -28.44
CA GLY A 421 -10.94 18.08 -27.82
C GLY A 421 -11.54 18.85 -26.63
N ALA A 422 -12.74 18.50 -26.17
CA ALA A 422 -13.41 19.12 -25.02
C ALA A 422 -13.94 18.07 -24.02
N CYS A 423 -13.44 16.84 -24.10
CA CYS A 423 -13.75 15.80 -23.13
C CYS A 423 -12.95 16.06 -21.85
N GLU A 424 -13.66 16.05 -20.73
CA GLU A 424 -13.07 16.20 -19.40
C GLU A 424 -12.36 14.93 -18.93
N LEU A 425 -12.63 13.80 -19.58
CA LEU A 425 -11.89 12.56 -19.44
C LEU A 425 -10.71 12.52 -20.43
N ALA A 426 -9.57 12.02 -19.95
CA ALA A 426 -8.48 11.60 -20.82
C ALA A 426 -8.90 10.39 -21.69
N ASP A 427 -8.14 10.14 -22.74
CA ASP A 427 -8.29 8.93 -23.55
C ASP A 427 -7.67 7.71 -22.83
N LEU A 428 -8.12 6.52 -23.20
CA LEU A 428 -7.55 5.25 -22.71
C LEU A 428 -6.07 5.14 -23.07
N SER A 429 -5.31 4.41 -22.26
CA SER A 429 -3.90 4.07 -22.54
C SER A 429 -3.79 3.06 -23.68
N THR A 430 -4.70 2.08 -23.73
CA THR A 430 -4.75 1.03 -24.77
C THR A 430 -6.07 1.06 -25.55
N PRO A 431 -6.06 0.77 -26.86
CA PRO A 431 -7.30 0.66 -27.62
C PRO A 431 -8.12 -0.57 -27.20
N VAL A 432 -9.37 -0.37 -26.78
CA VAL A 432 -10.28 -1.48 -26.43
C VAL A 432 -11.16 -1.90 -27.61
N THR A 433 -11.76 -3.08 -27.57
CA THR A 433 -12.85 -3.57 -28.45
C THR A 433 -13.79 -4.40 -27.59
N PHE A 434 -15.07 -4.48 -27.93
CA PHE A 434 -16.05 -5.13 -27.06
C PHE A 434 -17.21 -5.76 -27.85
N ALA A 435 -17.76 -6.81 -27.27
CA ALA A 435 -18.88 -7.56 -27.82
C ALA A 435 -20.18 -6.73 -27.83
N ASN A 436 -21.15 -7.16 -28.63
CA ASN A 436 -22.49 -6.57 -28.58
C ASN A 436 -23.10 -6.73 -27.18
N SER A 437 -23.78 -5.70 -26.68
CA SER A 437 -24.38 -5.69 -25.34
C SER A 437 -23.38 -5.72 -24.18
N ALA A 438 -22.11 -5.39 -24.44
CA ALA A 438 -21.20 -4.98 -23.39
C ALA A 438 -21.78 -3.78 -22.63
N THR A 439 -21.35 -3.58 -21.40
CA THR A 439 -21.69 -2.42 -20.59
C THR A 439 -20.44 -1.67 -20.21
N MET A 440 -20.56 -0.36 -20.09
CA MET A 440 -19.56 0.55 -19.55
C MET A 440 -20.03 1.11 -18.21
N LEU A 441 -19.19 1.15 -17.20
CA LEU A 441 -19.47 1.78 -15.91
C LEU A 441 -18.42 2.86 -15.66
N PHE A 442 -18.87 4.05 -15.28
CA PHE A 442 -17.99 5.10 -14.75
C PHE A 442 -18.15 5.13 -13.26
N ASP A 443 -17.12 4.78 -12.50
CA ASP A 443 -17.16 4.96 -11.06
C ASP A 443 -15.91 5.63 -10.51
N GLN A 444 -16.04 6.11 -9.28
CA GLN A 444 -14.98 6.76 -8.54
C GLN A 444 -15.17 6.34 -7.08
N SER A 445 -14.25 5.52 -6.60
CA SER A 445 -14.14 5.18 -5.18
C SER A 445 -13.27 6.21 -4.48
N THR A 446 -13.64 6.59 -3.26
CA THR A 446 -12.73 7.36 -2.41
C THR A 446 -11.86 6.41 -1.62
N THR A 447 -10.55 6.61 -1.68
CA THR A 447 -9.57 5.80 -0.96
C THR A 447 -9.28 6.39 0.41
N GLN A 448 -8.89 5.54 1.35
CA GLN A 448 -8.40 5.95 2.66
C GLN A 448 -6.87 6.08 2.62
N THR A 449 -6.28 6.82 3.54
CA THR A 449 -4.83 6.82 3.75
C THR A 449 -4.53 6.12 5.07
N PHE A 450 -3.78 5.03 5.02
CA PHE A 450 -3.40 4.25 6.21
C PHE A 450 -1.91 4.38 6.49
N GLY A 451 -1.56 4.64 7.74
CA GLY A 451 -0.18 4.62 8.21
C GLY A 451 0.38 3.20 8.34
N ALA A 452 1.69 3.11 8.53
CA ALA A 452 2.41 1.84 8.60
C ALA A 452 1.91 0.97 9.75
N GLY A 453 1.79 -0.34 9.51
CA GLY A 453 1.37 -1.30 10.53
C GLY A 453 -0.08 -1.16 10.95
N THR A 454 -0.93 -0.51 10.13
CA THR A 454 -2.39 -0.54 10.38
C THR A 454 -2.87 -1.99 10.37
N ASP A 455 -3.57 -2.38 11.43
CA ASP A 455 -4.10 -3.72 11.66
C ASP A 455 -5.61 -3.76 11.37
N PHE A 456 -6.02 -4.76 10.60
CA PHE A 456 -7.39 -4.93 10.14
C PHE A 456 -7.95 -6.27 10.60
N THR A 457 -9.19 -6.24 11.10
CA THR A 457 -9.94 -7.48 11.34
C THR A 457 -10.25 -8.19 10.02
N VAL A 458 -10.13 -9.53 10.01
CA VAL A 458 -10.47 -10.40 8.87
C VAL A 458 -11.84 -10.08 8.24
N GLY A 459 -11.87 -10.03 6.91
CA GLY A 459 -13.08 -9.68 6.15
C GLY A 459 -13.33 -8.19 5.95
N THR A 460 -12.42 -7.33 6.43
CA THR A 460 -12.44 -5.89 6.09
C THR A 460 -12.34 -5.71 4.58
N SER A 461 -13.21 -4.86 4.02
CA SER A 461 -13.29 -4.61 2.58
C SER A 461 -12.77 -3.24 2.19
N PHE A 462 -12.08 -3.18 1.04
CA PHE A 462 -11.51 -1.98 0.45
C PHE A 462 -12.18 -1.67 -0.90
N GLY A 463 -12.26 -0.38 -1.25
CA GLY A 463 -12.71 0.06 -2.57
C GLY A 463 -11.62 -0.12 -3.64
N ASN A 464 -11.99 0.12 -4.90
CA ASN A 464 -11.06 0.07 -6.03
C ASN A 464 -9.89 1.07 -5.83
N GLU A 465 -8.72 0.74 -6.36
CA GLU A 465 -7.44 1.49 -6.23
C GLU A 465 -7.08 1.94 -4.81
N GLN A 466 -7.48 1.21 -3.78
CA GLN A 466 -6.92 1.50 -2.46
C GLN A 466 -5.39 1.28 -2.52
N ALA A 467 -4.67 2.40 -2.53
CA ALA A 467 -3.22 2.42 -2.47
C ALA A 467 -2.77 2.41 -1.02
N PHE A 468 -1.87 1.50 -0.68
CA PHE A 468 -1.21 1.45 0.61
C PHE A 468 0.17 2.10 0.46
N THR A 469 0.34 3.27 1.06
CA THR A 469 1.60 4.03 0.99
C THR A 469 2.66 3.57 1.99
N SER A 470 2.34 2.52 2.75
CA SER A 470 3.21 1.87 3.74
C SER A 470 2.79 0.42 3.92
N THR A 471 3.61 -0.39 4.58
CA THR A 471 3.24 -1.79 4.88
C THR A 471 2.07 -1.85 5.85
N MET A 472 1.09 -2.70 5.56
CA MET A 472 -0.06 -3.00 6.42
C MET A 472 0.14 -4.32 7.16
N ASP A 473 -0.54 -4.50 8.28
CA ASP A 473 -0.65 -5.80 8.94
C ASP A 473 -1.90 -6.54 8.43
N PHE A 474 -1.68 -7.62 7.68
CA PHE A 474 -2.74 -8.51 7.18
C PHE A 474 -2.71 -9.88 7.88
N THR A 475 -2.10 -9.97 9.07
CA THR A 475 -1.90 -11.25 9.75
C THR A 475 -3.15 -11.84 10.40
N ASP A 476 -4.21 -11.05 10.64
CA ASP A 476 -5.46 -11.54 11.24
C ASP A 476 -6.28 -12.43 10.29
N GLY A 477 -6.13 -12.27 8.97
CA GLY A 477 -6.80 -13.14 7.99
C GLY A 477 -6.95 -12.55 6.60
N ALA A 478 -7.77 -13.21 5.78
CA ALA A 478 -8.06 -12.76 4.41
C ALA A 478 -8.89 -11.47 4.41
N MET A 479 -8.33 -10.42 3.83
CA MET A 479 -9.02 -9.17 3.50
C MET A 479 -9.82 -9.31 2.20
N ILE A 480 -10.84 -8.45 2.03
CA ILE A 480 -11.61 -8.35 0.79
C ILE A 480 -11.05 -7.18 -0.03
N PHE A 481 -10.10 -7.50 -0.91
CA PHE A 481 -9.55 -6.56 -1.89
C PHE A 481 -10.52 -6.34 -3.06
N ALA A 482 -10.22 -5.33 -3.85
CA ALA A 482 -10.93 -4.96 -5.08
C ALA A 482 -9.91 -4.81 -6.23
N PRO A 483 -10.33 -4.55 -7.48
CA PRO A 483 -9.41 -4.22 -8.57
C PRO A 483 -8.57 -2.95 -8.31
N GLY A 484 -7.41 -2.86 -8.96
CA GLY A 484 -6.59 -1.64 -8.95
C GLY A 484 -5.73 -1.43 -7.69
N MET A 485 -5.75 -2.33 -6.71
CA MET A 485 -5.07 -2.08 -5.43
C MET A 485 -3.56 -1.93 -5.64
N ASP A 486 -2.94 -0.98 -4.94
CA ASP A 486 -1.50 -0.74 -4.97
C ASP A 486 -0.89 -1.04 -3.60
N PHE A 487 -0.08 -2.11 -3.52
CA PHE A 487 0.55 -2.53 -2.28
C PHE A 487 1.97 -1.97 -2.15
N PHE A 488 2.29 -1.48 -0.96
CA PHE A 488 3.61 -0.93 -0.67
C PHE A 488 4.76 -1.92 -0.84
N ALA A 489 5.96 -1.39 -1.07
CA ALA A 489 7.19 -2.18 -1.12
C ALA A 489 7.44 -2.95 0.19
N GLY A 490 7.81 -4.22 0.07
CA GLY A 490 8.07 -5.10 1.20
C GLY A 490 6.82 -5.60 1.92
N GLN A 491 5.62 -5.40 1.36
CA GLN A 491 4.38 -5.96 1.91
C GLN A 491 4.49 -7.49 2.02
N VAL A 492 4.09 -8.03 3.17
CA VAL A 492 4.10 -9.46 3.43
C VAL A 492 2.67 -9.98 3.50
N PHE A 493 2.39 -11.05 2.78
CA PHE A 493 1.13 -11.78 2.81
C PHE A 493 1.38 -13.19 3.38
N THR A 494 1.08 -13.38 4.66
CA THR A 494 1.32 -14.63 5.41
C THR A 494 0.03 -15.33 5.82
N GLY A 495 0.06 -16.67 5.83
CA GLY A 495 -0.88 -17.50 6.60
C GLY A 495 -2.24 -17.78 5.95
N PHE A 496 -2.67 -16.97 4.97
CA PHE A 496 -4.00 -17.07 4.37
C PHE A 496 -3.99 -16.93 2.84
N ASP A 497 -5.02 -17.47 2.21
CA ASP A 497 -5.30 -17.31 0.78
C ASP A 497 -6.09 -16.01 0.61
N HIS A 498 -5.40 -14.96 0.17
CA HIS A 498 -6.05 -13.70 -0.15
C HIS A 498 -6.50 -13.78 -1.61
N ASN A 499 -7.71 -13.33 -1.90
CA ASN A 499 -8.17 -13.29 -3.28
C ASN A 499 -7.46 -12.14 -4.02
N PHE A 500 -6.42 -12.46 -4.77
CA PHE A 500 -5.75 -11.54 -5.69
C PHE A 500 -6.23 -11.68 -7.14
N ALA A 501 -7.27 -12.47 -7.39
CA ALA A 501 -7.85 -12.69 -8.72
C ALA A 501 -8.72 -11.51 -9.17
N PHE A 502 -8.20 -10.30 -8.95
CA PHE A 502 -8.73 -9.03 -9.44
C PHE A 502 -7.75 -8.44 -10.44
N ASP A 503 -8.28 -7.69 -11.38
CA ASP A 503 -7.48 -7.10 -12.44
C ASP A 503 -6.73 -5.85 -11.95
N ASP A 504 -5.61 -5.55 -12.60
CA ASP A 504 -4.82 -4.32 -12.43
C ASP A 504 -4.25 -4.11 -11.02
N MET A 505 -3.84 -5.21 -10.38
CA MET A 505 -3.27 -5.18 -9.04
C MET A 505 -1.77 -4.85 -9.11
N THR A 506 -1.33 -3.81 -8.41
CA THR A 506 0.08 -3.39 -8.36
C THR A 506 0.74 -3.83 -7.06
N TYR A 507 1.97 -4.35 -7.17
CA TYR A 507 2.74 -4.85 -6.03
C TYR A 507 4.11 -4.18 -5.96
N GLY A 508 4.40 -3.55 -4.82
CA GLY A 508 5.67 -2.92 -4.55
C GLY A 508 6.83 -3.91 -4.42
N SER A 509 8.04 -3.43 -4.70
CA SER A 509 9.26 -4.24 -4.71
C SER A 509 9.45 -5.04 -3.42
N GLY A 510 9.85 -6.31 -3.52
CA GLY A 510 10.12 -7.15 -2.36
C GLY A 510 8.88 -7.69 -1.66
N ALA A 511 7.68 -7.54 -2.25
CA ALA A 511 6.49 -8.19 -1.75
C ALA A 511 6.69 -9.72 -1.66
N THR A 512 6.13 -10.33 -0.61
CA THR A 512 6.33 -11.74 -0.29
C THR A 512 4.98 -12.45 -0.12
N PHE A 513 4.79 -13.52 -0.88
CA PHE A 513 3.60 -14.38 -0.86
C PHE A 513 3.98 -15.75 -0.34
N ASN A 514 3.68 -16.03 0.94
CA ASN A 514 4.15 -17.24 1.62
C ASN A 514 3.31 -18.50 1.36
N LYS A 515 2.41 -18.44 0.37
CA LYS A 515 1.57 -19.55 -0.09
C LYS A 515 1.19 -19.28 -1.55
N ALA A 516 0.89 -20.34 -2.30
CA ALA A 516 0.37 -20.25 -3.67
C ALA A 516 -0.84 -19.30 -3.74
N GLN A 517 -0.81 -18.38 -4.70
CA GLN A 517 -1.86 -17.39 -4.97
C GLN A 517 -2.35 -17.47 -6.41
N THR A 518 -3.53 -16.89 -6.65
CA THR A 518 -4.02 -16.59 -8.00
C THR A 518 -4.10 -15.09 -8.16
N PHE A 519 -3.38 -14.56 -9.14
CA PHE A 519 -3.37 -13.15 -9.54
C PHE A 519 -4.25 -12.96 -10.79
N GLY A 520 -5.00 -11.86 -10.83
CA GLY A 520 -5.87 -11.52 -11.95
C GLY A 520 -5.10 -11.05 -13.19
N MET A 521 -5.82 -10.51 -14.17
CA MET A 521 -5.20 -9.94 -15.37
C MET A 521 -4.48 -8.63 -15.04
N ASP A 522 -3.50 -8.25 -15.87
CA ASP A 522 -2.77 -6.98 -15.72
C ASP A 522 -2.08 -6.82 -14.35
N ALA A 523 -1.75 -7.92 -13.65
CA ALA A 523 -1.03 -7.84 -12.39
C ALA A 523 0.39 -7.26 -12.62
N ASP A 524 0.73 -6.19 -11.90
CA ASP A 524 2.00 -5.47 -12.07
C ASP A 524 2.98 -5.76 -10.93
N PHE A 525 4.06 -6.48 -11.27
CA PHE A 525 5.21 -6.74 -10.41
C PHE A 525 6.48 -6.04 -10.91
N ALA A 526 6.38 -5.00 -11.74
CA ALA A 526 7.51 -4.30 -12.36
C ALA A 526 8.33 -3.46 -11.38
N ALA A 527 7.78 -3.13 -10.20
CA ALA A 527 8.45 -2.32 -9.19
C ALA A 527 9.74 -2.96 -8.64
N GLY A 528 9.84 -4.28 -8.64
CA GLY A 528 11.03 -5.02 -8.21
C GLY A 528 10.78 -6.52 -8.07
N THR A 529 11.81 -7.27 -7.66
CA THR A 529 11.68 -8.71 -7.50
C THR A 529 10.74 -9.08 -6.35
N MET A 530 9.90 -10.08 -6.57
CA MET A 530 8.96 -10.63 -5.59
C MET A 530 9.39 -12.02 -5.13
N THR A 531 8.90 -12.43 -3.97
CA THR A 531 9.07 -13.80 -3.46
C THR A 531 7.74 -14.55 -3.54
N PHE A 532 7.67 -15.56 -4.41
CA PHE A 532 6.47 -16.39 -4.64
C PHE A 532 6.69 -17.81 -4.12
N LEU A 533 5.96 -18.24 -3.10
CA LEU A 533 5.94 -19.63 -2.64
C LEU A 533 4.80 -20.40 -3.28
N GLY A 534 4.99 -21.69 -3.51
CA GLY A 534 3.98 -22.56 -4.11
C GLY A 534 3.80 -22.40 -5.63
N ALA A 535 2.80 -23.11 -6.15
CA ALA A 535 2.39 -23.05 -7.56
C ALA A 535 1.39 -21.90 -7.78
N ASN A 536 1.88 -20.74 -8.22
CA ASN A 536 1.04 -19.55 -8.41
C ASN A 536 0.45 -19.53 -9.83
N THR A 537 -0.68 -18.86 -9.95
CA THR A 537 -1.32 -18.57 -11.24
C THR A 537 -1.32 -17.08 -11.47
N PHE A 538 -0.79 -16.65 -12.61
CA PHE A 538 -0.74 -15.27 -13.06
C PHE A 538 -1.69 -15.09 -14.24
N GLY A 539 -2.49 -14.04 -14.23
CA GLY A 539 -3.43 -13.75 -15.31
C GLY A 539 -2.74 -13.31 -16.60
N LYS A 540 -3.56 -13.00 -17.60
CA LYS A 540 -3.10 -12.43 -18.86
C LYS A 540 -2.45 -11.05 -18.62
N ASP A 541 -1.48 -10.68 -19.45
CA ASP A 541 -0.82 -9.35 -19.44
C ASP A 541 -0.09 -9.02 -18.11
N THR A 542 0.25 -10.04 -17.31
CA THR A 542 1.05 -9.84 -16.08
C THR A 542 2.46 -9.35 -16.43
N THR A 543 3.01 -8.42 -15.65
CA THR A 543 4.36 -7.88 -15.88
C THR A 543 5.29 -8.18 -14.70
N PHE A 544 6.52 -8.63 -14.98
CA PHE A 544 7.54 -8.90 -13.95
C PHE A 544 8.78 -8.02 -14.09
N ALA A 545 9.34 -7.57 -12.96
CA ALA A 545 10.59 -6.81 -12.92
C ALA A 545 11.83 -7.59 -13.40
N ASN A 546 12.90 -6.83 -13.67
CA ASN A 546 14.22 -7.36 -13.97
C ASN A 546 14.72 -8.31 -12.88
N ASN A 547 15.35 -9.41 -13.30
CA ASN A 547 15.92 -10.45 -12.44
C ASN A 547 14.88 -11.16 -11.54
N GLN A 548 13.61 -11.18 -11.91
CA GLN A 548 12.62 -12.01 -11.21
C GLN A 548 13.04 -13.48 -11.27
N SER A 549 13.08 -14.15 -10.12
CA SER A 549 13.40 -15.57 -10.05
C SER A 549 12.16 -16.37 -9.72
N PHE A 550 11.88 -17.35 -10.58
CA PHE A 550 10.97 -18.48 -10.30
C PHE A 550 11.76 -19.77 -10.05
N CYS A 551 13.10 -19.69 -9.94
CA CYS A 551 13.95 -20.84 -9.64
C CYS A 551 13.76 -21.27 -8.17
N ASN A 552 13.31 -22.51 -8.00
CA ASN A 552 13.37 -23.33 -6.78
C ASN A 552 12.97 -22.64 -5.47
N ILE A 553 11.67 -22.72 -5.18
CA ILE A 553 11.24 -23.03 -3.81
C ILE A 553 10.78 -24.49 -3.82
N SER A 554 11.64 -25.40 -4.26
CA SER A 554 11.31 -26.81 -4.27
C SER A 554 11.16 -27.32 -2.84
N GLU A 555 10.09 -28.04 -2.54
CA GLU A 555 9.98 -28.76 -1.27
C GLU A 555 10.75 -30.06 -1.35
N CYS A 556 11.48 -30.41 -0.30
CA CYS A 556 12.31 -31.62 -0.30
C CYS A 556 12.16 -32.36 1.02
N SER A 557 12.09 -33.70 0.99
CA SER A 557 12.04 -34.53 2.20
C SER A 557 13.37 -34.56 2.95
N GLY A 558 14.44 -34.06 2.33
CA GLY A 558 15.79 -34.48 2.65
C GLY A 558 16.03 -35.94 2.22
N VAL A 559 17.21 -36.46 2.56
CA VAL A 559 17.64 -37.80 2.16
C VAL A 559 17.08 -38.85 3.12
N LEU A 560 16.28 -39.78 2.61
CA LEU A 560 15.74 -40.92 3.37
C LEU A 560 16.49 -42.21 2.99
N ASN A 561 16.90 -43.00 3.97
CA ASN A 561 17.67 -44.22 3.73
C ASN A 561 16.75 -45.41 3.44
N LEU A 562 17.18 -46.27 2.51
CA LEU A 562 16.45 -47.49 2.12
C LEU A 562 17.27 -48.76 2.40
N GLY A 563 16.62 -49.75 3.00
CA GLY A 563 17.04 -51.14 3.04
C GLY A 563 16.87 -51.82 1.67
N ALA A 564 17.58 -52.93 1.43
CA ALA A 564 17.51 -53.59 0.12
C ALA A 564 16.12 -54.18 -0.18
N VAL A 565 15.66 -53.98 -1.41
CA VAL A 565 14.49 -54.65 -1.96
C VAL A 565 14.90 -55.52 -3.15
N GLY A 566 14.68 -56.83 -3.00
CA GLY A 566 15.18 -57.87 -3.91
C GLY A 566 14.26 -58.20 -5.10
N SER A 567 13.05 -57.66 -5.12
CA SER A 567 12.04 -57.75 -6.18
C SER A 567 11.69 -56.34 -6.68
N ALA A 568 11.26 -56.21 -7.93
CA ALA A 568 10.86 -54.92 -8.46
C ALA A 568 9.55 -54.48 -7.78
N GLU A 569 9.58 -53.37 -7.04
CA GLU A 569 8.41 -52.84 -6.35
C GLU A 569 7.91 -51.56 -7.01
N ALA A 570 6.59 -51.47 -7.15
CA ALA A 570 5.90 -50.33 -7.74
C ALA A 570 4.99 -49.60 -6.75
N ASP A 571 4.55 -50.29 -5.69
CA ASP A 571 3.67 -49.74 -4.66
C ASP A 571 4.49 -48.93 -3.63
N PHE A 572 4.09 -47.68 -3.40
CA PHE A 572 4.77 -46.81 -2.44
C PHE A 572 4.60 -47.25 -0.99
N TYR A 573 3.54 -47.96 -0.63
CA TYR A 573 3.40 -48.56 0.69
C TYR A 573 4.51 -49.60 0.94
N ASP A 574 4.79 -50.44 -0.04
CA ASP A 574 5.89 -51.42 0.03
C ASP A 574 7.27 -50.76 -0.04
N ILE A 575 7.42 -49.65 -0.79
CA ILE A 575 8.67 -48.88 -0.83
C ILE A 575 8.96 -48.20 0.50
N PHE A 576 7.96 -47.57 1.13
CA PHE A 576 8.16 -47.01 2.47
C PHE A 576 8.52 -48.14 3.46
N ALA A 577 8.11 -49.39 3.20
CA ALA A 577 8.46 -50.55 4.03
C ALA A 577 9.93 -50.93 3.96
N ALA A 578 10.66 -50.36 3.02
CA ALA A 578 12.10 -50.44 2.97
C ALA A 578 12.82 -49.35 3.79
N PHE A 579 12.14 -48.38 4.41
CA PHE A 579 12.83 -47.30 5.14
C PHE A 579 13.71 -47.83 6.27
N ASP A 580 14.96 -47.33 6.31
CA ASP A 580 16.04 -47.74 7.20
C ASP A 580 16.47 -46.57 8.11
N ASP A 581 15.55 -46.16 8.99
CA ASP A 581 15.74 -45.00 9.87
C ASP A 581 16.89 -45.15 10.88
N ASP A 582 17.30 -46.39 11.19
CA ASP A 582 18.44 -46.69 12.07
C ASP A 582 19.76 -46.96 11.32
N ASN A 583 19.73 -46.87 9.97
CA ASN A 583 20.88 -46.97 9.06
C ASN A 583 21.70 -48.26 9.26
N ASN A 584 21.01 -49.38 9.47
CA ASN A 584 21.62 -50.67 9.74
C ASN A 584 21.73 -51.57 8.48
N GLY A 585 21.18 -51.11 7.35
CA GLY A 585 21.10 -51.81 6.07
C GLY A 585 19.92 -52.77 5.94
N THR A 586 18.94 -52.71 6.85
CA THR A 586 17.71 -53.52 6.85
C THR A 586 16.50 -52.67 7.22
N ALA A 587 15.35 -52.97 6.61
CA ALA A 587 14.09 -52.29 6.89
C ALA A 587 13.71 -52.31 8.38
N ASN A 588 13.28 -51.17 8.92
CA ASN A 588 12.83 -51.05 10.30
C ASN A 588 11.44 -51.70 10.49
N THR A 589 11.23 -52.42 11.59
CA THR A 589 9.93 -53.02 11.96
C THR A 589 8.92 -52.01 12.52
N SER A 590 9.34 -50.77 12.79
CA SER A 590 8.49 -49.62 13.13
C SER A 590 8.65 -48.59 12.02
N HIS A 591 7.81 -48.71 11.02
CA HIS A 591 7.87 -47.96 9.78
C HIS A 591 7.50 -46.48 9.96
N THR A 592 8.15 -45.59 9.22
CA THR A 592 7.76 -44.18 9.13
C THR A 592 6.74 -44.04 8.01
N ASP A 593 5.46 -44.04 8.36
CA ASP A 593 4.35 -44.04 7.38
C ASP A 593 4.08 -42.65 6.76
N SER A 594 4.91 -41.65 7.09
CA SER A 594 4.68 -40.28 6.65
C SER A 594 5.96 -39.48 6.39
N VAL A 595 5.95 -38.62 5.37
CA VAL A 595 7.09 -37.80 4.97
C VAL A 595 6.66 -36.34 4.82
N SER A 596 7.33 -35.46 5.57
CA SER A 596 7.13 -34.00 5.49
C SER A 596 8.24 -33.35 4.67
N ALA A 597 7.96 -32.15 4.14
CA ALA A 597 8.99 -31.33 3.53
C ALA A 597 9.88 -30.70 4.62
N THR A 598 11.17 -30.56 4.34
CA THR A 598 12.16 -30.02 5.28
C THR A 598 12.15 -28.50 5.38
N ASN A 599 11.73 -27.81 4.32
CA ASN A 599 11.77 -26.35 4.25
C ASN A 599 10.49 -25.71 4.82
N SER A 600 9.32 -26.03 4.27
CA SER A 600 8.04 -25.48 4.78
C SER A 600 7.31 -26.38 5.77
N GLY A 601 7.70 -27.65 5.88
CA GLY A 601 6.94 -28.67 6.61
C GLY A 601 5.86 -29.37 5.77
N SER A 602 5.57 -28.89 4.55
CA SER A 602 4.42 -29.36 3.76
C SER A 602 4.70 -29.43 2.24
N TYR A 603 4.08 -30.39 1.56
CA TYR A 603 3.92 -30.49 0.11
C TYR A 603 2.51 -30.05 -0.30
N SER A 604 2.34 -29.63 -1.54
CA SER A 604 1.03 -29.40 -2.18
C SER A 604 0.60 -30.64 -2.96
N SER A 605 -0.70 -30.88 -3.14
CA SER A 605 -1.16 -31.91 -4.08
C SER A 605 -0.63 -31.60 -5.49
N GLY A 606 -0.15 -32.61 -6.21
CA GLY A 606 0.50 -32.41 -7.52
C GLY A 606 1.55 -33.45 -7.82
N ILE A 607 2.54 -33.09 -8.65
CA ILE A 607 3.66 -33.98 -8.97
C ILE A 607 4.72 -33.90 -7.86
N ILE A 608 5.23 -35.06 -7.45
CA ILE A 608 6.38 -35.27 -6.59
C ILE A 608 7.39 -36.12 -7.34
N TYR A 609 8.65 -35.72 -7.36
CA TYR A 609 9.76 -36.51 -7.91
C TYR A 609 10.34 -37.39 -6.82
N ALA A 610 10.27 -38.69 -7.01
CA ALA A 610 10.99 -39.69 -6.21
C ALA A 610 12.33 -40.01 -6.89
N ASP A 611 13.44 -39.52 -6.32
CA ASP A 611 14.80 -39.73 -6.81
C ASP A 611 15.55 -40.78 -5.98
N PHE A 612 15.93 -41.89 -6.62
CA PHE A 612 16.62 -43.02 -6.06
C PHE A 612 18.11 -43.04 -6.45
N SER A 613 19.01 -42.98 -5.46
CA SER A 613 20.46 -42.82 -5.71
C SER A 613 21.21 -44.08 -6.17
N ALA A 614 20.64 -45.29 -6.03
CA ALA A 614 21.32 -46.57 -6.32
C ALA A 614 20.38 -47.67 -6.88
N VAL A 615 19.68 -47.34 -7.97
CA VAL A 615 18.78 -48.27 -8.68
C VAL A 615 19.55 -49.37 -9.40
N LEU A 616 19.13 -50.62 -9.21
CA LEU A 616 19.63 -51.82 -9.90
C LEU A 616 18.82 -52.12 -11.17
N SER A 617 17.53 -51.80 -11.18
CA SER A 617 16.65 -51.82 -12.36
C SER A 617 15.45 -50.88 -12.17
N GLY A 618 14.97 -50.25 -13.23
CA GLY A 618 13.89 -49.25 -13.19
C GLY A 618 14.41 -47.84 -13.46
N ASN A 619 13.54 -46.83 -13.41
CA ASN A 619 13.93 -45.44 -13.59
C ASN A 619 14.42 -44.85 -12.24
N PRO A 620 15.61 -44.22 -12.17
CA PRO A 620 16.08 -43.55 -10.96
C PRO A 620 15.22 -42.36 -10.52
N ILE A 621 14.60 -41.62 -11.45
CA ILE A 621 13.73 -40.48 -11.13
C ILE A 621 12.33 -40.80 -11.63
N ASN A 622 11.32 -40.69 -10.77
CA ASN A 622 9.94 -40.98 -11.11
C ASN A 622 9.04 -39.82 -10.70
N ASN A 623 8.18 -39.37 -11.61
CA ASN A 623 7.17 -38.34 -11.38
C ASN A 623 5.86 -38.97 -10.87
N ILE A 624 5.47 -38.62 -9.66
CA ILE A 624 4.41 -39.29 -8.91
C ILE A 624 3.30 -38.30 -8.60
N VAL A 625 2.06 -38.70 -8.82
CA VAL A 625 0.92 -37.90 -8.38
C VAL A 625 0.73 -38.07 -6.88
N PHE A 626 0.86 -36.99 -6.12
CA PHE A 626 0.51 -36.87 -4.72
C PHE A 626 -0.87 -36.23 -4.57
N THR A 627 -1.74 -36.88 -3.81
CA THR A 627 -3.07 -36.38 -3.43
C THR A 627 -3.16 -36.25 -1.93
N ASP A 628 -3.03 -35.02 -1.41
CA ASP A 628 -3.14 -34.72 0.02
C ASP A 628 -4.62 -34.83 0.47
N ALA A 629 -5.03 -36.06 0.80
CA ALA A 629 -6.42 -36.38 1.06
C ALA A 629 -6.94 -35.74 2.34
N ASN A 630 -6.04 -35.37 3.25
CA ASN A 630 -6.36 -34.87 4.58
C ASN A 630 -5.95 -33.39 4.80
N SER A 631 -5.35 -32.77 3.78
CA SER A 631 -4.98 -31.35 3.72
C SER A 631 -3.97 -30.92 4.79
N ASN A 632 -3.06 -31.82 5.18
CA ASN A 632 -1.97 -31.54 6.14
C ASN A 632 -0.63 -31.23 5.45
N GLY A 633 -0.54 -31.42 4.13
CA GLY A 633 0.66 -31.29 3.32
C GLY A 633 1.75 -32.33 3.61
N ILE A 634 1.43 -33.44 4.26
CA ILE A 634 2.38 -34.50 4.57
C ILE A 634 2.05 -35.68 3.65
N ILE A 635 3.06 -36.33 3.09
CA ILE A 635 2.84 -37.55 2.31
C ILE A 635 2.55 -38.68 3.29
N ASP A 636 1.30 -39.14 3.35
CA ASP A 636 0.88 -40.24 4.22
C ASP A 636 0.70 -41.55 3.42
N CYS A 637 1.40 -42.62 3.84
CA CYS A 637 1.34 -43.96 3.26
C CYS A 637 1.12 -45.03 4.33
N VAL A 638 0.00 -44.93 5.03
CA VAL A 638 -0.37 -45.78 6.19
C VAL A 638 -0.88 -47.18 5.81
N SER A 639 -1.28 -47.42 4.56
CA SER A 639 -1.65 -48.75 4.03
C SER A 639 -1.69 -48.78 2.48
N ASP A 640 -1.55 -49.97 1.88
CA ASP A 640 -1.68 -50.35 0.44
C ASP A 640 -2.92 -49.78 -0.30
N GLY A 641 -3.88 -49.17 0.39
CA GLY A 641 -5.03 -48.48 -0.24
C GLY A 641 -5.27 -47.05 0.24
N ALA A 642 -4.38 -46.51 1.06
CA ALA A 642 -4.47 -45.19 1.66
C ALA A 642 -3.16 -44.40 1.53
N CYS A 643 -2.27 -44.81 0.62
CA CYS A 643 -1.09 -44.03 0.27
C CYS A 643 -1.51 -42.87 -0.63
N GLU A 644 -1.06 -41.68 -0.25
CA GLU A 644 -1.36 -40.44 -0.96
C GLU A 644 -0.50 -40.28 -2.23
N LEU A 645 0.55 -41.10 -2.39
CA LEU A 645 1.31 -41.24 -3.62
C LEU A 645 0.72 -42.31 -4.53
N ALA A 646 0.60 -41.99 -5.82
CA ALA A 646 0.30 -42.97 -6.85
C ALA A 646 1.46 -43.95 -7.06
N ASP A 647 1.14 -45.20 -7.40
CA ASP A 647 2.15 -46.22 -7.68
C ASP A 647 3.00 -45.91 -8.91
N LEU A 648 4.22 -46.44 -8.91
CA LEU A 648 5.14 -46.37 -10.05
C LEU A 648 4.57 -47.10 -11.27
N SER A 649 4.69 -46.48 -12.44
CA SER A 649 4.31 -47.11 -13.72
C SER A 649 5.20 -48.32 -14.07
N THR A 650 6.44 -48.33 -13.59
CA THR A 650 7.38 -49.45 -13.66
C THR A 650 8.09 -49.62 -12.32
N GLY A 651 8.10 -50.84 -11.78
CA GLY A 651 8.73 -51.09 -10.48
C GLY A 651 10.24 -50.93 -10.48
N VAL A 652 10.80 -50.58 -9.33
CA VAL A 652 12.23 -50.34 -9.10
C VAL A 652 12.85 -51.43 -8.21
N THR A 653 14.12 -51.73 -8.43
CA THR A 653 14.95 -52.49 -7.48
C THR A 653 16.15 -51.66 -7.07
N PHE A 654 16.60 -51.77 -5.82
CA PHE A 654 17.70 -50.95 -5.31
C PHE A 654 18.52 -51.67 -4.23
N ALA A 655 19.78 -51.22 -4.07
CA ALA A 655 20.72 -51.80 -3.11
C ALA A 655 20.41 -51.35 -1.66
N ASN A 656 20.97 -52.04 -0.66
CA ASN A 656 20.84 -51.69 0.78
C ASN A 656 21.61 -50.42 1.21
N THR A 657 22.05 -49.61 0.25
CA THR A 657 22.71 -48.32 0.45
C THR A 657 22.01 -47.23 -0.35
N ALA A 658 20.87 -47.57 -0.97
CA ALA A 658 20.08 -46.62 -1.72
C ALA A 658 19.43 -45.61 -0.78
N THR A 659 19.20 -44.44 -1.31
CA THR A 659 18.43 -43.39 -0.67
C THR A 659 17.32 -42.97 -1.59
N ILE A 660 16.24 -42.45 -1.02
CA ILE A 660 15.19 -41.76 -1.76
C ILE A 660 15.08 -40.32 -1.27
N THR A 661 14.85 -39.42 -2.21
CA THR A 661 14.47 -38.04 -1.92
C THR A 661 13.17 -37.75 -2.63
N PHE A 662 12.20 -37.19 -1.91
CA PHE A 662 10.99 -36.63 -2.50
C PHE A 662 11.22 -35.14 -2.72
N THR A 663 11.04 -34.68 -3.94
CA THR A 663 11.15 -33.26 -4.30
C THR A 663 9.86 -32.82 -4.97
N GLN A 664 9.35 -31.65 -4.62
CA GLN A 664 8.26 -31.00 -5.34
C GLN A 664 8.78 -29.70 -5.94
N ASP A 665 8.85 -29.63 -7.26
CA ASP A 665 9.09 -28.38 -7.95
C ASP A 665 7.75 -27.67 -8.16
N TYR A 666 7.68 -26.37 -7.82
CA TYR A 666 6.47 -25.59 -8.02
C TYR A 666 6.43 -25.03 -9.44
N VAL A 667 5.50 -25.56 -10.24
CA VAL A 667 5.18 -25.07 -11.57
C VAL A 667 4.25 -23.86 -11.46
N GLN A 668 4.66 -22.75 -12.06
CA GLN A 668 3.86 -21.54 -12.17
C GLN A 668 2.98 -21.62 -13.42
N THR A 669 1.78 -21.04 -13.34
CA THR A 669 0.89 -20.90 -14.49
C THR A 669 0.88 -19.44 -14.93
N PHE A 670 1.20 -19.18 -16.19
CA PHE A 670 1.20 -17.82 -16.75
C PHE A 670 0.08 -17.67 -17.79
N GLY A 671 -0.66 -16.56 -17.70
CA GLY A 671 -1.63 -16.16 -18.70
C GLY A 671 -0.96 -15.66 -19.98
N SER A 672 -1.74 -15.53 -21.05
CA SER A 672 -1.23 -15.05 -22.33
C SER A 672 -0.61 -13.67 -22.21
N ASP A 673 0.39 -13.40 -23.03
CA ASP A 673 1.03 -12.10 -23.17
C ASP A 673 1.67 -11.60 -21.85
N THR A 674 1.97 -12.51 -20.91
CA THR A 674 2.79 -12.21 -19.72
C THR A 674 4.16 -11.67 -20.17
N GLU A 675 4.56 -10.52 -19.63
CA GLU A 675 5.81 -9.84 -19.93
C GLU A 675 6.90 -10.21 -18.92
N PHE A 676 8.00 -10.76 -19.42
CA PHE A 676 9.18 -11.09 -18.62
C PHE A 676 10.34 -10.17 -18.97
N SER A 677 10.81 -9.43 -17.98
CA SER A 677 11.96 -8.53 -18.14
C SER A 677 13.31 -9.26 -18.07
N VAL A 678 14.39 -8.56 -18.42
CA VAL A 678 15.74 -9.12 -18.52
C VAL A 678 16.21 -9.78 -17.22
N GLY A 679 16.89 -10.92 -17.35
CA GLY A 679 17.45 -11.65 -16.21
C GLY A 679 16.45 -12.52 -15.47
N THR A 680 15.19 -12.60 -15.94
CA THR A 680 14.21 -13.54 -15.39
C THR A 680 14.72 -14.98 -15.48
N THR A 681 14.56 -15.75 -14.42
CA THR A 681 15.00 -17.15 -14.33
C THR A 681 13.84 -18.09 -14.00
N PHE A 682 13.66 -19.17 -14.77
CA PHE A 682 12.58 -20.14 -14.59
C PHE A 682 13.05 -21.40 -13.85
N GLY A 683 12.14 -22.02 -13.07
CA GLY A 683 12.34 -23.37 -12.52
C GLY A 683 12.17 -24.45 -13.59
N ASN A 684 12.42 -25.71 -13.23
CA ASN A 684 12.21 -26.85 -14.14
C ASN A 684 10.74 -27.00 -14.53
N GLU A 685 10.51 -27.68 -15.66
CA GLU A 685 9.20 -28.22 -16.07
C GLU A 685 8.06 -27.19 -16.20
N GLN A 686 8.39 -25.91 -16.44
CA GLN A 686 7.35 -24.91 -16.69
C GLN A 686 6.75 -25.12 -18.08
N ALA A 687 5.42 -25.11 -18.15
CA ALA A 687 4.68 -25.20 -19.39
C ALA A 687 3.93 -23.90 -19.66
N PHE A 688 4.21 -23.27 -20.80
CA PHE A 688 3.51 -22.08 -21.26
C PHE A 688 2.30 -22.52 -22.11
N ALA A 689 1.10 -22.36 -21.58
CA ALA A 689 -0.15 -22.76 -22.24
C ALA A 689 -0.63 -21.77 -23.32
N SER A 690 0.06 -20.66 -23.51
CA SER A 690 -0.24 -19.59 -24.46
C SER A 690 1.04 -18.83 -24.84
N THR A 691 0.94 -17.89 -25.77
CA THR A 691 2.09 -17.05 -26.12
C THR A 691 2.48 -16.12 -24.97
N MET A 692 3.77 -16.00 -24.72
CA MET A 692 4.37 -15.08 -23.73
C MET A 692 5.15 -13.97 -24.44
N ASP A 693 5.39 -12.84 -23.76
CA ASP A 693 6.32 -11.82 -24.24
C ASP A 693 7.71 -12.05 -23.64
N PHE A 694 8.65 -12.46 -24.51
CA PHE A 694 10.07 -12.67 -24.20
C PHE A 694 10.98 -11.60 -24.81
N THR A 695 10.42 -10.45 -25.20
CA THR A 695 11.14 -9.45 -25.99
C THR A 695 12.00 -8.50 -25.15
N ASP A 696 11.85 -8.44 -23.83
CA ASP A 696 12.66 -7.56 -22.97
C ASP A 696 13.94 -8.21 -22.42
N GLY A 697 14.75 -8.78 -23.33
CA GLY A 697 16.13 -9.21 -23.02
C GLY A 697 16.33 -10.70 -22.79
N ALA A 698 17.53 -11.06 -22.30
CA ALA A 698 17.93 -12.45 -22.13
C ALA A 698 17.27 -13.07 -20.89
N LEU A 699 16.61 -14.21 -21.11
CA LEU A 699 15.94 -15.02 -20.08
C LEU A 699 16.73 -16.31 -19.84
N THR A 700 16.67 -16.85 -18.62
CA THR A 700 17.27 -18.14 -18.29
C THR A 700 16.18 -19.18 -18.05
N PHE A 701 16.05 -20.12 -18.98
CA PHE A 701 15.18 -21.28 -18.85
C PHE A 701 15.86 -22.40 -18.06
N ALA A 702 15.11 -23.46 -17.75
CA ALA A 702 15.62 -24.68 -17.11
C ALA A 702 15.31 -25.92 -17.97
N ALA A 703 15.52 -27.12 -17.44
CA ALA A 703 15.20 -28.36 -18.14
C ALA A 703 13.68 -28.61 -18.18
N GLY A 704 13.21 -29.34 -19.21
CA GLY A 704 11.82 -29.79 -19.30
C GLY A 704 10.80 -28.71 -19.65
N MET A 705 11.22 -27.55 -20.16
CA MET A 705 10.31 -26.46 -20.51
C MET A 705 9.42 -26.83 -21.71
N ASP A 706 8.14 -26.47 -21.68
CA ASP A 706 7.20 -26.66 -22.79
C ASP A 706 6.66 -25.31 -23.28
N PHE A 707 6.92 -24.98 -24.56
CA PHE A 707 6.57 -23.70 -25.16
C PHE A 707 5.36 -23.80 -26.09
N PHE A 708 4.43 -22.85 -25.98
CA PHE A 708 3.23 -22.81 -26.80
C PHE A 708 3.50 -22.68 -28.32
N ALA A 709 2.52 -23.09 -29.12
CA ALA A 709 2.56 -22.91 -30.57
C ALA A 709 2.61 -21.43 -30.97
N GLY A 710 3.50 -21.08 -31.89
CA GLY A 710 3.67 -19.71 -32.38
C GLY A 710 4.51 -18.81 -31.47
N GLN A 711 5.15 -19.35 -30.42
CA GLN A 711 6.02 -18.58 -29.52
C GLN A 711 7.14 -17.87 -30.30
N ASN A 712 7.37 -16.61 -29.94
CA ASN A 712 8.33 -15.74 -30.59
C ASN A 712 9.56 -15.55 -29.69
N PHE A 713 10.73 -16.03 -30.13
CA PHE A 713 12.01 -15.89 -29.42
C PHE A 713 12.96 -14.93 -30.15
N THR A 714 12.41 -13.82 -30.66
CA THR A 714 13.15 -12.90 -31.52
C THR A 714 13.58 -11.67 -30.73
N GLY A 715 14.80 -11.19 -31.00
CA GLY A 715 15.37 -10.02 -30.32
C GLY A 715 16.65 -10.33 -29.56
N PHE A 716 16.73 -11.49 -28.90
CA PHE A 716 17.84 -11.85 -28.00
C PHE A 716 18.28 -13.33 -28.15
N ASP A 717 19.53 -13.61 -27.73
CA ASP A 717 20.07 -14.97 -27.60
C ASP A 717 19.65 -15.51 -26.22
N HIS A 718 18.74 -16.49 -26.22
CA HIS A 718 18.24 -17.10 -25.00
C HIS A 718 18.96 -18.42 -24.76
N ASN A 719 19.24 -18.76 -23.51
CA ASN A 719 19.95 -20.00 -23.22
C ASN A 719 19.01 -21.20 -23.26
N PHE A 720 19.03 -21.92 -24.37
CA PHE A 720 18.24 -23.15 -24.59
C PHE A 720 19.06 -24.44 -24.39
N ALA A 721 20.25 -24.38 -23.78
CA ALA A 721 21.18 -25.52 -23.69
C ALA A 721 20.78 -26.59 -22.66
N PHE A 722 19.55 -26.56 -22.15
CA PHE A 722 19.02 -27.50 -21.16
C PHE A 722 18.30 -28.66 -21.83
N ASP A 723 18.20 -29.77 -21.09
CA ASP A 723 17.66 -31.03 -21.60
C ASP A 723 16.12 -31.02 -21.64
N ASP A 724 15.54 -31.86 -22.50
CA ASP A 724 14.10 -32.18 -22.57
C ASP A 724 13.17 -30.98 -22.85
N MET A 725 13.61 -29.96 -23.58
CA MET A 725 12.75 -28.84 -23.94
C MET A 725 11.86 -29.13 -25.14
N THR A 726 10.56 -28.82 -25.01
CA THR A 726 9.55 -29.03 -26.05
C THR A 726 9.07 -27.71 -26.64
N PHE A 727 8.95 -27.65 -27.96
CA PHE A 727 8.52 -26.45 -28.67
C PHE A 727 7.28 -26.71 -29.53
N GLY A 728 6.24 -25.91 -29.33
CA GLY A 728 5.03 -25.92 -30.13
C GLY A 728 5.27 -25.45 -31.57
N SER A 729 4.39 -25.88 -32.49
CA SER A 729 4.50 -25.57 -33.92
C SER A 729 4.62 -24.07 -34.20
N ALA A 730 5.31 -23.68 -35.28
CA ALA A 730 5.48 -22.30 -35.72
C ALA A 730 6.26 -21.39 -34.75
N ALA A 731 7.02 -21.94 -33.79
CA ALA A 731 7.98 -21.18 -33.02
C ALA A 731 9.03 -20.52 -33.93
N THR A 732 9.49 -19.32 -33.57
CA THR A 732 10.42 -18.52 -34.38
C THR A 732 11.65 -18.10 -33.58
N PHE A 733 12.84 -18.37 -34.14
CA PHE A 733 14.15 -18.05 -33.56
C PHE A 733 14.94 -17.20 -34.57
N ASN A 734 15.04 -15.88 -34.37
CA ASN A 734 15.71 -14.97 -35.33
C ASN A 734 17.16 -14.62 -34.95
N ALA A 735 17.75 -15.38 -34.03
CA ALA A 735 19.16 -15.30 -33.64
C ALA A 735 19.71 -16.72 -33.50
N ALA A 736 21.04 -16.88 -33.56
CA ALA A 736 21.68 -18.17 -33.35
C ALA A 736 21.42 -18.65 -31.91
N GLN A 737 20.90 -19.87 -31.77
CA GLN A 737 20.60 -20.49 -30.48
C GLN A 737 21.39 -21.78 -30.28
N THR A 738 21.52 -22.21 -29.03
CA THR A 738 22.05 -23.53 -28.66
C THR A 738 20.99 -24.32 -27.92
N PHE A 739 20.59 -25.47 -28.45
CA PHE A 739 19.61 -26.37 -27.85
C PHE A 739 20.29 -27.57 -27.19
N GLY A 740 19.82 -27.96 -26.01
CA GLY A 740 20.32 -29.10 -25.23
C GLY A 740 19.97 -30.46 -25.81
N ILE A 741 20.18 -31.51 -25.00
CA ILE A 741 19.86 -32.90 -25.37
C ILE A 741 18.34 -33.09 -25.37
N ASP A 742 17.82 -33.98 -26.21
CA ASP A 742 16.41 -34.36 -26.25
C ASP A 742 15.42 -33.21 -26.54
N ALA A 743 15.90 -32.10 -27.12
CA ALA A 743 15.02 -31.01 -27.57
C ALA A 743 13.99 -31.51 -28.61
N ASP A 744 12.70 -31.20 -28.40
CA ASP A 744 11.59 -31.74 -29.19
C ASP A 744 10.89 -30.65 -30.01
N PHE A 745 11.00 -30.74 -31.34
CA PHE A 745 10.32 -29.87 -32.31
C PHE A 745 9.31 -30.67 -33.18
N ASP A 746 8.80 -31.81 -32.71
CA ASP A 746 7.91 -32.68 -33.49
C ASP A 746 6.49 -32.10 -33.67
N ALA A 747 6.11 -31.09 -32.89
CA ALA A 747 4.78 -30.50 -32.92
C ALA A 747 4.43 -29.81 -34.25
N GLY A 748 5.43 -29.39 -35.04
CA GLY A 748 5.23 -28.80 -36.35
C GLY A 748 6.45 -28.06 -36.87
N THR A 749 6.26 -27.29 -37.95
CA THR A 749 7.38 -26.56 -38.58
C THR A 749 7.79 -25.35 -37.74
N MET A 750 9.09 -25.20 -37.50
CA MET A 750 9.73 -24.06 -36.84
C MET A 750 10.45 -23.16 -37.85
N THR A 751 10.63 -21.89 -37.48
CA THR A 751 11.50 -20.95 -38.20
C THR A 751 12.78 -20.74 -37.41
N PHE A 752 13.91 -21.17 -37.97
CA PHE A 752 15.23 -20.84 -37.42
C PHE A 752 15.96 -19.88 -38.37
N ASP A 753 16.60 -18.86 -37.82
CA ASP A 753 17.57 -18.00 -38.47
C ASP A 753 18.92 -18.12 -37.75
N GLY A 754 20.02 -17.77 -38.42
CA GLY A 754 21.37 -17.89 -37.87
C GLY A 754 21.89 -19.33 -37.76
N ALA A 755 23.07 -19.47 -37.14
CA ALA A 755 23.78 -20.75 -36.98
C ALA A 755 23.39 -21.42 -35.65
N ASN A 756 22.40 -22.31 -35.71
CA ASN A 756 21.86 -23.00 -34.53
C ASN A 756 22.61 -24.31 -34.24
N THR A 757 22.81 -24.62 -32.96
CA THR A 757 23.39 -25.89 -32.50
C THR A 757 22.32 -26.73 -31.83
N PHE A 758 22.21 -28.00 -32.20
CA PHE A 758 21.24 -28.94 -31.62
C PHE A 758 21.99 -30.06 -30.90
N GLY A 759 21.52 -30.40 -29.69
CA GLY A 759 22.08 -31.47 -28.89
C GLY A 759 21.79 -32.86 -29.45
N LYS A 760 22.21 -33.88 -28.69
CA LYS A 760 21.93 -35.28 -29.05
C LYS A 760 20.41 -35.53 -28.93
N ASP A 761 19.90 -36.41 -29.78
CA ASP A 761 18.52 -36.92 -29.74
C ASP A 761 17.42 -35.85 -29.95
N THR A 762 17.79 -34.68 -30.49
CA THR A 762 16.81 -33.67 -30.95
C THR A 762 15.86 -34.22 -32.01
N LYS A 763 14.56 -33.96 -31.85
CA LYS A 763 13.50 -34.40 -32.78
C LYS A 763 12.93 -33.24 -33.60
N PHE A 764 12.50 -33.51 -34.82
CA PHE A 764 11.88 -32.53 -35.71
C PHE A 764 10.70 -33.14 -36.47
N ALA A 765 9.66 -32.34 -36.67
CA ALA A 765 8.51 -32.73 -37.48
C ALA A 765 8.92 -33.18 -38.90
N ASP A 766 8.21 -34.18 -39.45
CA ASP A 766 8.47 -34.78 -40.77
C ASP A 766 8.60 -33.76 -41.93
N ASN A 767 7.95 -32.60 -41.81
CA ASN A 767 7.91 -31.54 -42.81
C ASN A 767 8.81 -30.33 -42.48
N GLN A 768 9.68 -30.41 -41.48
CA GLN A 768 10.62 -29.34 -41.15
C GLN A 768 11.55 -29.04 -42.34
N ASN A 769 11.65 -27.76 -42.69
CA ASN A 769 12.46 -27.31 -43.81
C ASN A 769 13.73 -26.58 -43.34
N PHE A 770 14.89 -27.13 -43.65
CA PHE A 770 16.20 -26.55 -43.32
C PHE A 770 16.90 -25.85 -44.49
N SER A 771 16.25 -25.75 -45.66
CA SER A 771 16.90 -25.26 -46.90
C SER A 771 17.40 -23.81 -46.87
N ASN A 772 17.03 -23.03 -45.84
CA ASN A 772 17.47 -21.64 -45.64
C ASN A 772 18.45 -21.43 -44.48
N ILE A 773 18.92 -22.48 -43.79
CA ILE A 773 19.69 -22.37 -42.54
C ILE A 773 21.13 -22.89 -42.74
N GLY A 774 22.13 -22.10 -42.32
CA GLY A 774 23.53 -22.53 -42.25
C GLY A 774 23.74 -23.44 -41.04
N ILE A 775 23.68 -24.75 -41.23
CA ILE A 775 23.82 -25.75 -40.15
C ILE A 775 25.29 -26.16 -39.98
N THR A 776 25.81 -26.05 -38.76
CA THR A 776 27.05 -26.71 -38.31
C THR A 776 26.73 -27.75 -37.24
N THR A 777 26.47 -29.00 -37.62
CA THR A 777 26.23 -30.10 -36.66
C THR A 777 27.53 -30.80 -36.28
N SER A 778 27.77 -31.02 -34.98
CA SER A 778 28.68 -32.06 -34.49
C SER A 778 27.88 -33.31 -34.10
N ALA A 779 27.87 -34.29 -35.00
CA ALA A 779 27.33 -35.66 -34.86
C ALA A 779 25.78 -35.80 -34.83
N LEU A 780 25.21 -36.10 -36.00
CA LEU A 780 23.86 -36.64 -36.16
C LEU A 780 23.90 -38.16 -35.89
N ASP A 781 23.26 -38.64 -34.80
CA ASP A 781 23.08 -40.06 -34.50
C ASP A 781 21.70 -40.51 -35.00
N LEU A 782 21.67 -41.36 -36.03
CA LEU A 782 20.44 -41.92 -36.57
C LEU A 782 20.02 -43.10 -35.67
N GLY A 783 19.16 -42.82 -34.70
CA GLY A 783 18.61 -43.83 -33.80
C GLY A 783 18.02 -45.06 -34.53
N GLY A 784 18.57 -46.23 -34.23
CA GLY A 784 17.87 -47.53 -34.24
C GLY A 784 17.37 -48.08 -35.58
N VAL A 785 18.24 -48.35 -36.56
CA VAL A 785 17.90 -49.25 -37.68
C VAL A 785 18.14 -50.71 -37.30
N SER A 786 17.06 -51.48 -37.12
CA SER A 786 17.17 -52.91 -36.88
C SER A 786 17.56 -53.67 -38.15
N ASN A 787 18.63 -54.44 -38.03
CA ASN A 787 18.95 -55.68 -38.76
C ASN A 787 19.48 -55.53 -40.20
N THR A 788 20.74 -55.95 -40.34
CA THR A 788 21.48 -56.33 -41.55
C THR A 788 21.80 -55.23 -42.56
N GLU A 789 22.99 -54.66 -42.35
CA GLU A 789 23.95 -54.14 -43.36
C GLU A 789 23.35 -53.19 -44.42
N VAL A 790 23.45 -51.89 -44.15
CA VAL A 790 23.16 -50.83 -45.13
C VAL A 790 24.42 -49.97 -45.27
N GLU A 791 25.04 -50.03 -46.46
CA GLU A 791 26.11 -49.10 -46.86
C GLU A 791 25.51 -47.69 -47.07
N PHE A 792 26.31 -46.66 -46.79
CA PHE A 792 25.99 -45.22 -46.92
C PHE A 792 25.37 -44.77 -48.28
N VAL A 793 25.26 -45.65 -49.26
CA VAL A 793 24.69 -45.41 -50.59
C VAL A 793 23.15 -45.38 -50.57
N ASP A 794 22.49 -46.09 -49.67
CA ASP A 794 21.02 -46.20 -49.68
C ASP A 794 20.30 -44.95 -49.11
N ILE A 795 21.00 -44.15 -48.29
CA ILE A 795 20.49 -42.88 -47.76
C ILE A 795 20.38 -41.81 -48.87
N PHE A 796 21.24 -41.85 -49.88
CA PHE A 796 21.22 -40.91 -51.01
C PHE A 796 20.12 -41.19 -52.04
N ALA A 797 19.51 -42.38 -52.03
CA ALA A 797 18.49 -42.76 -53.02
C ALA A 797 17.12 -42.07 -52.79
N ALA A 798 16.89 -41.46 -51.62
CA ALA A 798 15.65 -40.74 -51.31
C ALA A 798 15.61 -39.28 -51.83
N PHE A 799 16.74 -38.73 -52.32
CA PHE A 799 16.91 -37.31 -52.64
C PHE A 799 16.96 -36.95 -54.14
N ASP A 800 16.30 -37.73 -55.01
CA ASP A 800 16.27 -37.59 -56.48
C ASP A 800 17.47 -38.22 -57.23
N ASN A 801 17.14 -38.94 -58.29
CA ASN A 801 17.83 -40.11 -58.81
C ASN A 801 19.01 -39.78 -59.76
N THR A 802 19.71 -38.65 -59.59
CA THR A 802 20.82 -38.27 -60.50
C THR A 802 22.01 -37.49 -59.93
N SER A 803 22.07 -37.14 -58.65
CA SER A 803 23.19 -36.34 -58.12
C SER A 803 24.10 -37.14 -57.17
N THR A 804 25.42 -37.12 -57.44
CA THR A 804 26.46 -37.82 -56.65
C THR A 804 27.40 -36.85 -55.92
N SER A 805 27.01 -35.57 -55.76
CA SER A 805 27.81 -34.59 -55.03
C SER A 805 26.95 -33.46 -54.46
N VAL A 806 27.14 -33.16 -53.18
CA VAL A 806 26.67 -31.93 -52.51
C VAL A 806 27.87 -31.00 -52.35
N SER A 807 27.77 -29.76 -52.82
CA SER A 807 28.78 -28.72 -52.56
C SER A 807 28.22 -27.70 -51.56
N ALA A 808 28.90 -27.51 -50.42
CA ALA A 808 28.61 -26.43 -49.49
C ALA A 808 28.84 -25.08 -50.18
N THR A 809 27.87 -24.16 -50.07
CA THR A 809 27.93 -22.86 -50.75
C THR A 809 28.17 -21.66 -49.84
N ASN A 810 28.27 -21.78 -48.52
CA ASN A 810 28.91 -20.78 -47.66
C ASN A 810 29.23 -21.36 -46.27
N SER A 811 30.31 -20.82 -45.70
CA SER A 811 31.05 -21.25 -44.50
C SER A 811 30.27 -21.19 -43.20
#